data_AF-A0A9E3YFA9-F1
#
_entry.id   AF-A0A9E3YFA9-F1
#
_cell.length_a   1.000
_cell.length_b   1.000
_cell.length_c   1.000
_cell.angle_alpha   90.00
_cell.angle_beta   90.00
_cell.angle_gamma   90.00
#
_symmetry.space_group_name_H-M   'P 1'
#
loop_
_entity.id
_entity.type
_entity.pdbx_description
1 polymer ?
#
loop_
_entity_poly.entity_id
_entity_poly.type
_entity_poly.pdbx_seq_one_letter_code
_entity_poly.pdbx_strand_id
1 'polypeptide(L)'
;LFLNSDGTVKAEQTISGNEGGFGGVLDVADNFGSAVAPLGDLDGDGMPDVAIGARNDDDAGTDRGAVYIVSLNADGTVRFDQKISDTEGGFVPALADTEHFGESIAPIGDLDGDGRLEIAVGAPNHFATASNQGGVWILSLNGDGTVFADNIIDDNTASLALPLLAGDLFGYAVAAADVDDDTVADLIVGMPGGASAPEAVHVLFMNSDFTVKGYQTISATEGGPVGGVDAGDWFGGSIGVLGDLSGSGLTDIVVGQFRDDDGAADTGAVFVLELAAANTNVVNSTGDAADALPGDGLCDTGGLNSEGDPACTLRAAIQEANAVTGVGTITFAIPATDPGFTGVYWSISPTSALPAITDRLLVDGATQPGFVANTNAGPAALNGTQMIEIDGSSAGTGADGIIVDADDVVVRGLVINGFGESGVVTTATADRVTIAGTYIGTSQAGVAAVPNGNSGVELAGPGAVVGGDAAADRNLIGGNTVAGVAVTSTAANATIEGNLIGTDAGGTPVIANGVGVHVDGAPNATIDSNVVAGNTGAGIEPSATTPRSITITANSIHTNGGLGIDWNGDGITLNDWPDTDNVVNRPFVQAAHDAGAGNVEVVLVADLPAGDYSIQAFANPGGADPTGFGEGQTYVGSGSITSAGTGPEYFTIVVPGASGDVLSLTVLEDLGAGQLGSTSEFSTTIQAGELLAVNSTANTGDAVPGDGLCDTGGLNSEGDPECTLRAAIDEANASVGHDTITFSVPGSDPGNAGGIWTIDVGVTPLPDIVEGITIDASTQSGYATTPVVELVGLVGDGLHLTGTAGGSTVRALAIGGFTGDGIELEAGADRSRIVDNHIGLDAAGTTANALSGMGIRVAAAETQIGDIGGGNHVGASMRGIVVAGAAAVDNQVVANVVGTGPTGAPGLGTVIHGVAVEAGAARTVVGGPSAAHRNVIVSSGEAGVVIDGETTDDVVVEGNWIGLWLDGLTAMGNAASGVGVDNDADSSSLIDNVIVASGQDGISITGASDSTSVQGNFIGTDSGLIVSPGSGANGVLVGATATNTQVGGLGAGQGNTIAGSGQSDPNADGVRVLAPKAAINVILSNEIYDSAGLAIDADVDGPTVNDAPDIDEAVNHPTIDAVVASGGSVTIDFTVDAAAGAYHVQIFGTPAADPTG
;
A
#
# COMPACT_ATOMS: atom_id res chain seq x y z
N LEU A 1 19.15 30.87 42.97
CA LEU A 1 20.34 31.56 42.41
C LEU A 1 20.23 33.07 42.69
N PHE A 2 21.33 33.76 42.99
CA PHE A 2 21.37 35.22 43.07
C PHE A 2 21.93 35.77 41.77
N LEU A 3 21.20 36.67 41.09
CA LEU A 3 21.57 37.15 39.77
C LEU A 3 22.17 38.57 39.81
N ASN A 4 23.05 38.85 38.86
CA ASN A 4 23.41 40.21 38.46
C ASN A 4 22.32 40.79 37.57
N SER A 5 22.31 42.11 37.42
CA SER A 5 21.35 42.81 36.53
C SER A 5 21.52 42.46 35.05
N ASP A 6 22.61 41.80 34.65
CA ASP A 6 22.85 41.31 33.29
C ASP A 6 22.40 39.85 33.10
N GLY A 7 21.72 39.26 34.09
CA GLY A 7 21.23 37.88 34.05
C GLY A 7 22.28 36.82 34.41
N THR A 8 23.54 37.21 34.64
CA THR A 8 24.57 36.24 35.07
C THR A 8 24.42 35.88 36.55
N VAL A 9 24.80 34.66 36.93
CA VAL A 9 24.78 34.22 38.34
C VAL A 9 25.86 34.97 39.13
N LYS A 10 25.43 35.75 40.13
CA LYS A 10 26.29 36.46 41.08
C LYS A 10 26.76 35.56 42.22
N ALA A 11 25.88 34.72 42.73
CA ALA A 11 26.14 33.73 43.77
C ALA A 11 25.06 32.63 43.72
N GLU A 12 25.35 31.48 44.31
CA GLU A 12 24.43 30.35 44.41
C GLU A 12 24.36 29.85 45.85
N GLN A 13 23.22 29.27 46.21
CA GLN A 13 23.01 28.59 47.48
C GLN A 13 22.15 27.36 47.21
N THR A 14 22.64 26.20 47.63
CA THR A 14 21.93 24.92 47.56
C THR A 14 21.28 24.64 48.91
N ILE A 15 20.02 24.21 48.90
CA ILE A 15 19.30 23.75 50.09
C ILE A 15 19.01 22.27 49.87
N SER A 16 19.46 21.42 50.79
CA SER A 16 19.24 19.97 50.77
C SER A 16 19.31 19.42 52.19
N GLY A 17 19.04 18.12 52.39
CA GLY A 17 19.18 17.48 53.70
C GLY A 17 20.58 17.57 54.33
N ASN A 18 21.61 18.02 53.59
CA ASN A 18 22.98 18.19 54.11
C ASN A 18 23.59 19.59 53.87
N GLU A 19 22.89 20.52 53.21
CA GLU A 19 23.43 21.83 52.82
C GLU A 19 22.41 22.96 52.98
N GLY A 20 22.88 24.20 53.08
CA GLY A 20 22.00 25.38 53.13
C GLY A 20 21.28 25.62 54.45
N GLY A 21 21.58 24.83 55.50
CA GLY A 21 21.02 25.04 56.83
C GLY A 21 19.63 24.44 57.05
N PHE A 22 19.13 23.64 56.11
CA PHE A 22 17.83 22.97 56.22
C PHE A 22 17.81 21.98 57.38
N GLY A 23 16.80 22.09 58.25
CA GLY A 23 16.63 21.25 59.44
C GLY A 23 15.68 20.08 59.26
N GLY A 24 14.87 20.08 58.20
CA GLY A 24 13.88 19.05 57.90
C GLY A 24 14.50 17.67 57.61
N VAL A 25 13.73 16.63 57.91
CA VAL A 25 14.11 15.23 57.63
C VAL A 25 13.64 14.89 56.21
N LEU A 26 14.57 14.46 55.36
CA LEU A 26 14.28 13.94 54.02
C LEU A 26 14.74 12.48 53.95
N ASP A 27 13.84 11.59 53.60
CA ASP A 27 14.11 10.20 53.30
C ASP A 27 14.53 10.02 51.83
N VAL A 28 14.88 8.77 51.48
CA VAL A 28 15.33 8.45 50.13
C VAL A 28 14.11 8.44 49.21
N ALA A 29 14.21 9.20 48.11
CA ALA A 29 13.20 9.31 47.05
C ALA A 29 12.01 10.24 47.33
N ASP A 30 12.00 11.01 48.43
CA ASP A 30 10.96 12.02 48.73
C ASP A 30 10.79 13.09 47.62
N ASN A 31 11.75 13.20 46.71
CA ASN A 31 11.76 14.16 45.60
C ASN A 31 11.60 15.62 46.07
N PHE A 32 12.20 15.97 47.21
CA PHE A 32 12.28 17.35 47.70
C PHE A 32 12.85 18.29 46.63
N GLY A 33 12.08 19.32 46.28
CA GLY A 33 12.36 20.21 45.15
C GLY A 33 11.63 19.84 43.87
N SER A 34 10.65 18.93 43.91
CA SER A 34 9.78 18.58 42.76
C SER A 34 9.00 19.79 42.24
N ALA A 35 8.56 20.65 43.16
CA ALA A 35 7.96 21.95 42.88
C ALA A 35 8.57 23.01 43.79
N VAL A 36 8.62 24.26 43.31
CA VAL A 36 9.11 25.41 44.08
C VAL A 36 8.25 26.63 43.76
N ALA A 37 7.68 27.25 44.80
CA ALA A 37 6.86 28.45 44.67
C ALA A 37 7.37 29.58 45.60
N PRO A 38 7.60 30.80 45.08
CA PRO A 38 7.96 31.95 45.91
C PRO A 38 6.73 32.47 46.65
N LEU A 39 6.81 32.56 47.98
CA LEU A 39 5.68 33.00 48.82
C LEU A 39 5.73 34.49 49.17
N GLY A 40 6.86 35.15 48.93
CA GLY A 40 7.13 36.45 49.52
C GLY A 40 7.43 36.32 51.01
N ASP A 41 7.33 37.41 51.77
CA ASP A 41 7.64 37.43 53.20
C ASP A 41 6.40 37.00 54.01
N LEU A 42 6.24 35.69 54.21
CA LEU A 42 5.10 35.09 54.89
C LEU A 42 5.16 35.36 56.40
N ASP A 43 6.37 35.33 56.99
CA ASP A 43 6.56 35.50 58.44
C ASP A 43 6.77 36.96 58.90
N GLY A 44 6.90 37.89 57.95
CA GLY A 44 6.98 39.33 58.19
C GLY A 44 8.34 39.82 58.68
N ASP A 45 9.42 39.07 58.42
CA ASP A 45 10.78 39.43 58.83
C ASP A 45 11.57 40.25 57.78
N GLY A 46 10.98 40.46 56.61
CA GLY A 46 11.54 41.20 55.48
C GLY A 46 12.38 40.37 54.52
N MET A 47 12.44 39.05 54.68
CA MET A 47 13.06 38.11 53.75
C MET A 47 11.99 37.27 53.03
N PRO A 48 12.25 36.84 51.79
CA PRO A 48 11.30 35.99 51.07
C PRO A 48 11.37 34.53 51.56
N ASP A 49 10.19 33.93 51.64
CA ASP A 49 9.93 32.54 51.97
C ASP A 49 9.53 31.76 50.72
N VAL A 50 9.66 30.43 50.78
CA VAL A 50 9.48 29.54 49.64
C VAL A 50 8.71 28.29 50.06
N ALA A 51 7.74 27.85 49.26
CA ALA A 51 7.14 26.53 49.38
C ALA A 51 7.88 25.54 48.46
N ILE A 52 8.19 24.36 48.98
CA ILE A 52 8.95 23.31 48.27
C ILE A 52 8.18 21.99 48.37
N GLY A 53 7.87 21.40 47.22
CA GLY A 53 7.23 20.10 47.13
C GLY A 53 8.20 18.95 47.41
N ALA A 54 7.71 17.94 48.11
CA ALA A 54 8.33 16.63 48.27
C ALA A 54 7.27 15.58 47.97
N ARG A 55 6.91 15.46 46.69
CA ARG A 55 5.74 14.70 46.24
C ARG A 55 5.74 13.21 46.60
N ASN A 56 6.89 12.64 46.97
CA ASN A 56 7.06 11.23 47.31
C ASN A 56 7.31 11.01 48.82
N ASP A 57 7.07 12.02 49.65
CA ASP A 57 7.24 11.90 51.10
C ASP A 57 6.29 10.84 51.69
N ASP A 58 6.84 9.97 52.55
CA ASP A 58 6.18 8.76 53.08
C ASP A 58 5.51 8.97 54.46
N ASP A 59 5.23 10.22 54.84
CA ASP A 59 4.55 10.50 56.11
C ASP A 59 3.18 9.81 56.19
N ALA A 60 3.04 8.91 57.16
CA ALA A 60 1.86 8.08 57.44
C ALA A 60 1.42 7.08 56.34
N GLY A 61 2.13 6.98 55.21
CA GLY A 61 1.88 6.00 54.14
C GLY A 61 2.86 6.10 52.98
N THR A 62 2.61 5.36 51.90
CA THR A 62 3.54 5.30 50.76
C THR A 62 3.31 6.48 49.82
N ASP A 63 4.36 7.26 49.49
CA ASP A 63 4.38 8.36 48.50
C ASP A 63 3.17 9.30 48.60
N ARG A 64 2.77 9.69 49.82
CA ARG A 64 1.60 10.58 50.02
C ARG A 64 1.91 12.01 49.63
N GLY A 65 3.18 12.40 49.82
CA GLY A 65 3.68 13.72 49.50
C GLY A 65 3.59 14.72 50.66
N ALA A 66 4.40 15.77 50.56
CA ALA A 66 4.47 16.85 51.53
C ALA A 66 4.86 18.19 50.87
N VAL A 67 4.56 19.29 51.54
CA VAL A 67 5.03 20.63 51.20
C VAL A 67 5.83 21.20 52.36
N TYR A 68 7.01 21.75 52.08
CA TYR A 68 7.85 22.43 53.07
C TYR A 68 7.79 23.94 52.85
N ILE A 69 7.35 24.68 53.87
CA ILE A 69 7.43 26.14 53.92
C ILE A 69 8.77 26.50 54.55
N VAL A 70 9.62 27.20 53.80
CA VAL A 70 11.00 27.47 54.17
C VAL A 70 11.24 28.98 54.17
N SER A 71 11.54 29.51 55.36
CA SER A 71 11.92 30.91 55.53
C SER A 71 13.42 31.10 55.37
N LEU A 72 13.83 32.09 54.59
CA LEU A 72 15.23 32.26 54.20
C LEU A 72 15.93 33.41 54.92
N ASN A 73 17.23 33.26 55.11
CA ASN A 73 18.13 34.36 55.42
C ASN A 73 18.48 35.14 54.14
N ALA A 74 19.01 36.36 54.30
CA ALA A 74 19.46 37.21 53.18
C ALA A 74 20.52 36.58 52.27
N ASP A 75 21.24 35.56 52.76
CA ASP A 75 22.25 34.80 52.00
C ASP A 75 21.69 33.55 51.32
N GLY A 76 20.38 33.29 51.45
CA GLY A 76 19.67 32.16 50.87
C GLY A 76 19.73 30.88 51.69
N THR A 77 20.36 30.90 52.87
CA THR A 77 20.32 29.75 53.79
C THR A 77 18.99 29.71 54.54
N VAL A 78 18.58 28.52 54.98
CA VAL A 78 17.34 28.30 55.74
C VAL A 78 17.47 28.90 57.13
N ARG A 79 16.48 29.71 57.51
CA ARG A 79 16.28 30.25 58.87
C ARG A 79 15.33 29.37 59.67
N PHE A 80 14.26 28.94 59.04
CA PHE A 80 13.19 28.12 59.61
C PHE A 80 12.54 27.28 58.50
N ASP A 81 12.11 26.08 58.84
CA ASP A 81 11.36 25.19 57.96
C ASP A 81 10.15 24.59 58.70
N GLN A 82 9.02 24.51 58.00
CA GLN A 82 7.77 23.88 58.46
C GLN A 82 7.29 22.90 57.39
N LYS A 83 7.18 21.62 57.76
CA LYS A 83 6.59 20.60 56.89
C LYS A 83 5.07 20.59 57.01
N ILE A 84 4.37 20.47 55.90
CA ILE A 84 2.94 20.24 55.79
C ILE A 84 2.77 18.86 55.16
N SER A 85 2.24 17.92 55.93
CA SER A 85 2.01 16.53 55.53
C SER A 85 0.81 15.97 56.28
N ASP A 86 0.48 14.70 56.06
CA ASP A 86 -0.55 13.97 56.80
C ASP A 86 -0.31 13.94 58.33
N THR A 87 0.92 14.25 58.78
CA THR A 87 1.30 14.19 60.21
C THR A 87 1.83 15.49 60.80
N GLU A 88 2.03 16.55 60.00
CA GLU A 88 2.64 17.81 60.42
C GLU A 88 1.98 19.05 59.77
N GLY A 89 2.28 20.24 60.30
CA GLY A 89 1.91 21.50 59.65
C GLY A 89 0.45 21.91 59.83
N GLY A 90 -0.34 21.18 60.61
CA GLY A 90 -1.75 21.51 60.86
C GLY A 90 -2.69 21.13 59.71
N PHE A 91 -2.21 20.40 58.71
CA PHE A 91 -3.03 19.79 57.67
C PHE A 91 -3.80 18.61 58.29
N VAL A 92 -5.14 18.72 58.29
CA VAL A 92 -6.05 17.75 58.92
C VAL A 92 -6.64 16.73 57.93
N PRO A 93 -6.79 17.01 56.61
CA PRO A 93 -7.21 16.00 55.65
C PRO A 93 -6.28 14.79 55.65
N ALA A 94 -6.86 13.60 55.44
CA ALA A 94 -6.09 12.37 55.31
C ALA A 94 -5.68 12.18 53.84
N LEU A 95 -4.37 12.13 53.57
CA LEU A 95 -3.85 11.82 52.24
C LEU A 95 -3.86 10.30 52.00
N ALA A 96 -4.15 9.89 50.77
CA ALA A 96 -4.05 8.52 50.31
C ALA A 96 -2.62 8.17 49.90
N ASP A 97 -2.27 6.88 49.93
CA ASP A 97 -1.01 6.40 49.38
C ASP A 97 -0.93 6.75 47.88
N THR A 98 0.24 7.18 47.42
CA THR A 98 0.56 7.62 46.04
C THR A 98 -0.15 8.90 45.56
N GLU A 99 -0.82 9.65 46.43
CA GLU A 99 -1.56 10.87 46.08
C GLU A 99 -0.68 12.00 45.53
N HIS A 100 0.63 11.96 45.82
CA HIS A 100 1.63 12.92 45.34
C HIS A 100 1.32 14.39 45.70
N PHE A 101 0.82 14.63 46.91
CA PHE A 101 0.60 15.98 47.41
C PHE A 101 1.91 16.80 47.37
N GLY A 102 1.88 17.95 46.70
CA GLY A 102 3.07 18.75 46.46
C GLY A 102 3.76 18.46 45.12
N GLU A 103 3.09 17.78 44.18
CA GLU A 103 3.55 17.64 42.79
C GLU A 103 3.79 19.01 42.13
N SER A 104 2.83 19.92 42.30
CA SER A 104 2.90 21.31 41.81
C SER A 104 2.44 22.27 42.89
N ILE A 105 2.95 23.51 42.88
CA ILE A 105 2.60 24.55 43.86
C ILE A 105 2.52 25.90 43.16
N ALA A 106 1.44 26.65 43.39
CA ALA A 106 1.28 28.02 42.91
C ALA A 106 0.87 28.97 44.05
N PRO A 107 1.52 30.13 44.21
CA PRO A 107 1.06 31.17 45.13
C PRO A 107 -0.15 31.88 44.50
N ILE A 108 -1.26 31.93 45.23
CA ILE A 108 -2.50 32.56 44.76
C ILE A 108 -2.59 34.02 45.24
N GLY A 109 -2.02 34.30 46.43
CA GLY A 109 -2.14 35.60 47.08
C GLY A 109 -3.13 35.56 48.25
N ASP A 110 -3.62 36.72 48.67
CA ASP A 110 -4.68 36.87 49.70
C ASP A 110 -6.03 36.87 48.98
N LEU A 111 -6.54 35.67 48.68
CA LEU A 111 -7.70 35.48 47.78
C LEU A 111 -9.01 35.93 48.45
N ASP A 112 -9.14 35.73 49.76
CA ASP A 112 -10.34 36.09 50.52
C ASP A 112 -10.24 37.46 51.24
N GLY A 113 -9.08 38.09 51.19
CA GLY A 113 -8.82 39.42 51.75
C GLY A 113 -8.71 39.41 53.29
N ASP A 114 -8.45 38.27 53.91
CA ASP A 114 -8.28 38.15 55.36
C ASP A 114 -6.86 38.53 55.84
N GLY A 115 -5.93 38.76 54.90
CA GLY A 115 -4.55 39.16 55.14
C GLY A 115 -3.59 37.99 55.33
N ARG A 116 -4.00 36.76 54.99
CA ARG A 116 -3.14 35.58 54.90
C ARG A 116 -2.80 35.28 53.45
N LEU A 117 -1.83 34.38 53.28
CA LEU A 117 -1.42 33.93 51.96
C LEU A 117 -2.05 32.58 51.68
N GLU A 118 -2.65 32.44 50.51
CA GLU A 118 -3.10 31.18 49.96
C GLU A 118 -2.13 30.63 48.91
N ILE A 119 -2.01 29.31 48.92
CA ILE A 119 -1.31 28.52 47.91
C ILE A 119 -2.23 27.43 47.35
N ALA A 120 -2.11 27.16 46.06
CA ALA A 120 -2.62 25.95 45.43
C ALA A 120 -1.54 24.87 45.44
N VAL A 121 -1.90 23.65 45.81
CA VAL A 121 -1.01 22.49 45.86
C VAL A 121 -1.65 21.35 45.07
N GLY A 122 -0.98 20.91 44.01
CA GLY A 122 -1.41 19.81 43.18
C GLY A 122 -1.24 18.45 43.87
N ALA A 123 -2.25 17.61 43.70
CA ALA A 123 -2.28 16.19 44.08
C ALA A 123 -2.87 15.41 42.89
N PRO A 124 -2.10 15.18 41.80
CA PRO A 124 -2.60 14.59 40.55
C PRO A 124 -3.16 13.19 40.74
N ASN A 125 -2.83 12.54 41.85
CA ASN A 125 -3.31 11.21 42.19
C ASN A 125 -4.36 11.22 43.33
N HIS A 126 -5.06 12.33 43.52
CA HIS A 126 -6.15 12.38 44.49
C HIS A 126 -7.33 11.48 44.08
N PHE A 127 -7.92 10.82 45.07
CA PHE A 127 -9.02 9.87 44.95
C PHE A 127 -10.28 10.41 45.64
N ALA A 128 -11.01 11.30 44.96
CA ALA A 128 -12.31 11.78 45.40
C ALA A 128 -13.36 10.63 45.41
N THR A 129 -13.17 9.66 44.50
CA THR A 129 -13.86 8.37 44.43
C THR A 129 -12.84 7.21 44.32
N ALA A 130 -13.24 5.96 44.04
CA ALA A 130 -12.30 4.83 44.00
C ALA A 130 -11.30 4.83 42.81
N SER A 131 -11.13 5.96 42.11
CA SER A 131 -10.32 6.13 40.92
C SER A 131 -9.48 7.42 40.97
N ASN A 132 -8.37 7.42 40.24
CA ASN A 132 -7.31 8.42 40.31
C ASN A 132 -7.60 9.64 39.42
N GLN A 133 -8.47 10.54 39.85
CA GLN A 133 -8.90 11.69 39.03
C GLN A 133 -8.01 12.92 39.20
N GLY A 134 -7.37 13.07 40.36
CA GLY A 134 -6.55 14.23 40.71
C GLY A 134 -7.35 15.34 41.40
N GLY A 135 -6.62 16.27 42.01
CA GLY A 135 -7.17 17.36 42.81
C GLY A 135 -6.16 18.48 43.06
N VAL A 136 -6.68 19.65 43.41
CA VAL A 136 -5.88 20.82 43.82
C VAL A 136 -6.33 21.28 45.21
N TRP A 137 -5.41 21.27 46.17
CA TRP A 137 -5.64 21.78 47.52
C TRP A 137 -5.33 23.28 47.60
N ILE A 138 -6.27 24.07 48.10
CA ILE A 138 -6.08 25.47 48.44
C ILE A 138 -5.82 25.57 49.94
N LEU A 139 -4.65 26.08 50.32
CA LEU A 139 -4.22 26.18 51.72
C LEU A 139 -4.01 27.64 52.10
N SER A 140 -4.78 28.13 53.07
CA SER A 140 -4.52 29.40 53.74
C SER A 140 -3.48 29.19 54.83
N LEU A 141 -2.36 29.92 54.76
CA LEU A 141 -1.23 29.72 55.67
C LEU A 141 -1.21 30.71 56.84
N ASN A 142 -0.73 30.25 57.99
CA ASN A 142 -0.27 31.10 59.08
C ASN A 142 1.13 31.64 58.78
N GLY A 143 1.50 32.75 59.43
CA GLY A 143 2.84 33.31 59.32
C GLY A 143 3.97 32.43 59.88
N ASP A 144 3.66 31.27 60.48
CA ASP A 144 4.63 30.25 60.85
C ASP A 144 4.69 29.07 59.86
N GLY A 145 4.02 29.19 58.71
CA GLY A 145 3.97 28.16 57.68
C GLY A 145 3.01 26.99 57.97
N THR A 146 2.26 27.01 59.07
CA THR A 146 1.21 26.01 59.32
C THR A 146 -0.10 26.35 58.61
N VAL A 147 -0.92 25.34 58.30
CA VAL A 147 -2.23 25.50 57.66
C VAL A 147 -3.24 26.09 58.64
N PHE A 148 -3.89 27.17 58.25
CA PHE A 148 -5.00 27.79 58.97
C PHE A 148 -6.35 27.24 58.52
N ALA A 149 -6.53 27.13 57.20
CA ALA A 149 -7.71 26.56 56.57
C ALA A 149 -7.31 25.86 55.26
N ASP A 150 -8.09 24.86 54.87
CA ASP A 150 -7.90 24.08 53.66
C ASP A 150 -9.23 23.96 52.89
N ASN A 151 -9.13 23.91 51.57
CA ASN A 151 -10.19 23.55 50.64
C ASN A 151 -9.61 22.66 49.53
N ILE A 152 -10.40 21.78 48.94
CA ILE A 152 -9.98 20.99 47.77
C ILE A 152 -10.90 21.28 46.59
N ILE A 153 -10.31 21.36 45.41
CA ILE A 153 -10.99 21.37 44.13
C ILE A 153 -10.74 20.01 43.46
N ASP A 154 -11.80 19.24 43.29
CA ASP A 154 -11.83 17.85 42.80
C ASP A 154 -13.18 17.54 42.10
N ASP A 155 -13.43 16.28 41.74
CA ASP A 155 -14.67 15.84 41.06
C ASP A 155 -15.95 16.03 41.90
N ASN A 156 -15.82 16.16 43.23
CA ASN A 156 -16.94 16.29 44.16
C ASN A 156 -17.28 17.76 44.43
N THR A 157 -16.50 18.68 43.89
CA THR A 157 -16.70 20.12 44.06
C THR A 157 -17.98 20.54 43.33
N ALA A 158 -19.06 20.78 44.08
CA ALA A 158 -20.41 20.97 43.51
C ALA A 158 -20.56 22.15 42.54
N SER A 159 -19.63 23.12 42.56
CA SER A 159 -19.57 24.24 41.61
C SER A 159 -18.75 23.92 40.35
N LEU A 160 -17.97 22.85 40.38
CA LEU A 160 -17.20 22.30 39.28
C LEU A 160 -18.10 21.31 38.53
N ALA A 161 -18.78 21.74 37.46
CA ALA A 161 -19.58 20.86 36.61
C ALA A 161 -18.71 20.01 35.65
N LEU A 162 -17.44 19.79 36.00
CA LEU A 162 -16.44 19.02 35.25
C LEU A 162 -16.50 17.54 35.66
N PRO A 163 -16.82 16.61 34.76
CA PRO A 163 -16.64 15.19 35.03
C PRO A 163 -15.16 14.82 34.87
N LEU A 164 -14.39 14.81 35.96
CA LEU A 164 -13.04 14.25 35.96
C LEU A 164 -13.11 12.71 35.84
N LEU A 165 -12.32 12.15 34.94
CA LEU A 165 -12.22 10.72 34.67
C LEU A 165 -10.99 10.11 35.36
N ALA A 166 -11.01 8.79 35.47
CA ALA A 166 -9.89 8.04 36.01
C ALA A 166 -8.66 8.19 35.10
N GLY A 167 -7.57 8.76 35.62
CA GLY A 167 -6.31 8.93 34.88
C GLY A 167 -6.09 10.31 34.27
N ASP A 168 -6.97 11.29 34.53
CA ASP A 168 -6.81 12.66 34.01
C ASP A 168 -5.63 13.41 34.63
N LEU A 169 -5.21 13.00 35.83
CA LEU A 169 -4.10 13.59 36.59
C LEU A 169 -4.30 15.09 36.90
N PHE A 170 -5.52 15.51 37.21
CA PHE A 170 -5.83 16.91 37.50
C PHE A 170 -4.99 17.46 38.67
N GLY A 171 -4.31 18.58 38.44
CA GLY A 171 -3.38 19.15 39.42
C GLY A 171 -1.92 18.75 39.18
N TYR A 172 -1.60 18.10 38.05
CA TYR A 172 -0.23 17.77 37.67
C TYR A 172 0.65 19.02 37.56
N ALA A 173 0.13 20.07 36.92
CA ALA A 173 0.70 21.41 36.92
C ALA A 173 -0.35 22.42 37.38
N VAL A 174 0.05 23.43 38.15
CA VAL A 174 -0.85 24.51 38.58
C VAL A 174 -0.12 25.84 38.47
N ALA A 175 -0.81 26.83 37.92
CA ALA A 175 -0.44 28.24 37.97
C ALA A 175 -1.63 29.09 38.45
N ALA A 176 -1.36 30.30 38.94
CA ALA A 176 -2.39 31.23 39.39
C ALA A 176 -2.17 32.62 38.79
N ALA A 177 -3.23 33.22 38.26
CA ALA A 177 -3.25 34.58 37.73
C ALA A 177 -4.70 35.05 37.57
N ASP A 178 -4.94 36.35 37.65
CA ASP A 178 -6.21 36.94 37.22
C ASP A 178 -6.26 36.91 35.69
N VAL A 179 -7.04 35.99 35.10
CA VAL A 179 -7.11 35.78 33.65
C VAL A 179 -8.38 36.34 33.02
N ASP A 180 -9.40 36.68 33.81
CA ASP A 180 -10.65 37.32 33.35
C ASP A 180 -10.78 38.81 33.74
N ASP A 181 -9.75 39.40 34.35
CA ASP A 181 -9.67 40.80 34.82
C ASP A 181 -10.78 41.16 35.84
N ASP A 182 -11.17 40.20 36.67
CA ASP A 182 -12.18 40.40 37.71
C ASP A 182 -11.59 40.75 39.10
N THR A 183 -10.27 40.89 39.18
CA THR A 183 -9.46 41.19 40.39
C THR A 183 -9.31 40.04 41.37
N VAL A 184 -9.88 38.87 41.09
CA VAL A 184 -9.67 37.62 41.81
C VAL A 184 -8.67 36.78 41.01
N ALA A 185 -7.73 36.11 41.70
CA ALA A 185 -6.79 35.24 41.02
C ALA A 185 -7.46 33.90 40.66
N ASP A 186 -7.36 33.52 39.40
CA ASP A 186 -7.85 32.25 38.84
C ASP A 186 -6.77 31.17 38.89
N LEU A 187 -7.19 29.91 38.69
CA LEU A 187 -6.28 28.77 38.64
C LEU A 187 -6.19 28.21 37.22
N ILE A 188 -4.99 27.95 36.75
CA ILE A 188 -4.73 27.27 35.48
C ILE A 188 -4.13 25.91 35.81
N VAL A 189 -4.86 24.84 35.51
CA VAL A 189 -4.58 23.49 36.00
C VAL A 189 -4.36 22.52 34.85
N GLY A 190 -3.22 21.85 34.85
CA GLY A 190 -2.86 20.84 33.87
C GLY A 190 -3.52 19.49 34.16
N MET A 191 -4.02 18.86 33.11
CA MET A 191 -4.54 17.50 33.03
C MET A 191 -3.88 16.78 31.84
N PRO A 192 -2.57 16.47 31.91
CA PRO A 192 -1.86 15.87 30.78
C PRO A 192 -2.32 14.44 30.45
N GLY A 193 -3.13 13.80 31.29
CA GLY A 193 -3.67 12.46 31.02
C GLY A 193 -2.61 11.35 30.85
N GLY A 194 -3.08 10.14 30.55
CA GLY A 194 -2.26 9.06 29.97
C GLY A 194 -2.73 8.77 28.55
N ALA A 195 -2.11 7.80 27.86
CA ALA A 195 -2.33 7.47 26.43
C ALA A 195 -3.78 7.16 25.97
N SER A 196 -4.78 7.26 26.83
CA SER A 196 -6.21 7.04 26.53
C SER A 196 -7.15 8.08 27.16
N ALA A 197 -6.62 9.13 27.81
CA ALA A 197 -7.40 10.20 28.43
C ALA A 197 -7.19 11.51 27.66
N PRO A 198 -8.21 12.39 27.54
CA PRO A 198 -8.07 13.65 26.85
C PRO A 198 -7.08 14.56 27.59
N GLU A 199 -6.03 15.00 26.90
CA GLU A 199 -5.02 15.91 27.45
C GLU A 199 -5.52 17.35 27.39
N ALA A 200 -5.42 18.08 28.50
CA ALA A 200 -6.00 19.41 28.59
C ALA A 200 -5.31 20.32 29.62
N VAL A 201 -5.56 21.61 29.46
CA VAL A 201 -5.40 22.63 30.50
C VAL A 201 -6.78 23.18 30.84
N HIS A 202 -7.08 23.34 32.11
CA HIS A 202 -8.32 23.94 32.58
C HIS A 202 -8.04 25.27 33.25
N VAL A 203 -8.70 26.32 32.79
CA VAL A 203 -8.72 27.64 33.43
C VAL A 203 -9.95 27.68 34.32
N LEU A 204 -9.76 27.72 35.64
CA LEU A 204 -10.80 27.76 36.66
C LEU A 204 -10.96 29.19 37.15
N PHE A 205 -12.08 29.81 36.82
CA PHE A 205 -12.41 31.16 37.30
C PHE A 205 -12.82 31.07 38.77
N MET A 206 -12.15 31.79 39.65
CA MET A 206 -12.29 31.64 41.11
C MET A 206 -13.18 32.74 41.73
N ASN A 207 -13.88 32.40 42.81
CA ASN A 207 -14.47 33.37 43.72
C ASN A 207 -13.53 33.63 44.91
N SER A 208 -13.70 34.78 45.56
CA SER A 208 -12.96 35.13 46.78
C SER A 208 -13.28 34.24 47.99
N ASP A 209 -14.20 33.28 47.89
CA ASP A 209 -14.53 32.33 48.96
C ASP A 209 -14.00 30.91 48.69
N PHE A 210 -13.00 30.80 47.80
CA PHE A 210 -12.34 29.57 47.36
C PHE A 210 -13.23 28.65 46.51
N THR A 211 -14.42 29.08 46.09
CA THR A 211 -15.28 28.31 45.17
C THR A 211 -15.01 28.65 43.71
N VAL A 212 -15.32 27.72 42.79
CA VAL A 212 -15.15 27.93 41.34
C VAL A 212 -16.41 28.57 40.74
N LYS A 213 -16.25 29.70 40.05
CA LYS A 213 -17.29 30.48 39.34
C LYS A 213 -17.67 29.84 38.00
N GLY A 214 -16.68 29.28 37.30
CA GLY A 214 -16.80 28.59 36.02
C GLY A 214 -15.44 28.09 35.57
N TYR A 215 -15.37 27.42 34.42
CA TYR A 215 -14.10 26.98 33.86
C TYR A 215 -14.11 27.02 32.33
N GLN A 216 -12.92 27.05 31.73
CA GLN A 216 -12.69 26.83 30.30
C GLN A 216 -11.69 25.67 30.13
N THR A 217 -12.02 24.73 29.25
CA THR A 217 -11.09 23.69 28.80
C THR A 217 -10.27 24.22 27.63
N ILE A 218 -8.98 23.93 27.62
CA ILE A 218 -8.04 24.17 26.54
C ILE A 218 -7.43 22.81 26.18
N SER A 219 -7.81 22.27 25.02
CA SER A 219 -7.36 20.99 24.47
C SER A 219 -7.34 21.04 22.95
N ALA A 220 -6.94 19.95 22.30
CA ALA A 220 -6.99 19.80 20.84
C ALA A 220 -8.40 20.06 20.25
N THR A 221 -9.44 19.78 21.02
CA THR A 221 -10.84 19.78 20.56
C THR A 221 -11.70 20.90 21.13
N GLU A 222 -11.15 21.70 22.04
CA GLU A 222 -11.87 22.77 22.75
C GLU A 222 -10.90 23.87 23.19
N GLY A 223 -11.04 25.10 22.69
CA GLY A 223 -10.32 26.29 23.21
C GLY A 223 -8.79 26.31 23.07
N GLY A 224 -8.16 25.24 22.57
CA GLY A 224 -6.71 25.11 22.41
C GLY A 224 -6.19 25.19 20.98
N PRO A 225 -4.90 24.92 20.77
CA PRO A 225 -4.29 24.90 19.44
C PRO A 225 -4.89 23.78 18.58
N VAL A 226 -5.16 24.10 17.31
CA VAL A 226 -5.65 23.13 16.32
C VAL A 226 -4.42 22.50 15.64
N GLY A 227 -4.15 21.23 15.95
CA GLY A 227 -2.95 20.49 15.51
C GLY A 227 -1.79 20.54 16.53
N GLY A 228 -1.05 19.42 16.64
CA GLY A 228 0.09 19.24 17.56
C GLY A 228 -0.29 19.00 19.02
N VAL A 229 -1.56 18.62 19.29
CA VAL A 229 -1.97 18.15 20.61
C VAL A 229 -2.57 16.76 20.45
N ASP A 230 -1.72 15.73 20.48
CA ASP A 230 -2.11 14.35 20.27
C ASP A 230 -2.12 13.56 21.59
N ALA A 231 -2.84 12.43 21.57
CA ALA A 231 -2.97 11.60 22.75
C ALA A 231 -1.64 10.93 23.11
N GLY A 232 -1.07 11.27 24.26
CA GLY A 232 0.21 10.75 24.74
C GLY A 232 1.33 11.81 24.85
N ASP A 233 1.09 13.04 24.40
CA ASP A 233 2.08 14.11 24.33
C ASP A 233 2.24 14.92 25.63
N TRP A 234 1.30 14.76 26.56
CA TRP A 234 1.21 15.41 27.86
C TRP A 234 1.04 16.93 27.78
N PHE A 235 0.11 17.41 26.95
CA PHE A 235 -0.30 18.82 26.92
C PHE A 235 -0.85 19.25 28.29
N GLY A 236 -0.29 20.32 28.85
CA GLY A 236 -0.55 20.71 30.24
C GLY A 236 0.42 20.12 31.25
N GLY A 237 1.47 19.42 30.81
CA GLY A 237 2.54 18.88 31.68
C GLY A 237 3.38 19.96 32.38
N SER A 238 3.35 21.20 31.89
CA SER A 238 3.85 22.37 32.62
C SER A 238 3.10 23.63 32.19
N ILE A 239 2.96 24.60 33.11
CA ILE A 239 2.20 25.84 32.87
C ILE A 239 2.99 27.03 33.39
N GLY A 240 2.99 28.13 32.65
CA GLY A 240 3.56 29.41 33.06
C GLY A 240 2.62 30.57 32.71
N VAL A 241 2.73 31.65 33.50
CA VAL A 241 1.99 32.90 33.29
C VAL A 241 2.95 33.92 32.68
N LEU A 242 2.58 34.51 31.54
CA LEU A 242 3.41 35.46 30.80
C LEU A 242 3.00 36.92 31.02
N GLY A 243 1.83 37.16 31.62
CA GLY A 243 1.19 38.48 31.66
C GLY A 243 0.59 38.84 30.29
N ASP A 244 0.20 40.09 30.10
CA ASP A 244 -0.36 40.58 28.82
C ASP A 244 0.77 40.77 27.77
N LEU A 245 1.14 39.69 27.10
CA LEU A 245 2.15 39.70 26.03
C LEU A 245 1.55 40.23 24.72
N SER A 246 0.28 39.91 24.47
CA SER A 246 -0.51 40.27 23.28
C SER A 246 -0.91 41.74 23.25
N GLY A 247 -1.03 42.41 24.41
CA GLY A 247 -1.58 43.75 24.54
C GLY A 247 -3.12 43.76 24.54
N SER A 248 -3.75 42.62 24.82
CA SER A 248 -5.20 42.41 24.89
C SER A 248 -5.82 42.98 26.16
N GLY A 249 -5.01 43.20 27.20
CA GLY A 249 -5.45 43.52 28.55
C GLY A 249 -5.79 42.29 29.40
N LEU A 250 -5.72 41.08 28.84
CA LEU A 250 -5.84 39.81 29.57
C LEU A 250 -4.46 39.18 29.76
N THR A 251 -4.37 38.27 30.73
CA THR A 251 -3.13 37.54 31.03
C THR A 251 -2.94 36.39 30.03
N ASP A 252 -1.80 36.35 29.33
CA ASP A 252 -1.42 35.23 28.47
C ASP A 252 -0.69 34.13 29.23
N ILE A 253 -0.78 32.90 28.71
CA ILE A 253 -0.19 31.71 29.34
C ILE A 253 0.74 30.97 28.38
N VAL A 254 1.60 30.14 28.94
CA VAL A 254 2.43 29.19 28.20
C VAL A 254 2.22 27.79 28.74
N VAL A 255 2.03 26.83 27.84
CA VAL A 255 1.76 25.43 28.15
C VAL A 255 2.83 24.56 27.52
N GLY A 256 3.44 23.70 28.31
CA GLY A 256 4.41 22.72 27.82
C GLY A 256 3.77 21.36 27.58
N GLN A 257 4.24 20.70 26.55
CA GLN A 257 3.86 19.36 26.11
C GLN A 257 5.16 18.61 25.83
N PHE A 258 5.67 17.86 26.81
CA PHE A 258 7.06 17.41 26.76
C PHE A 258 7.26 16.07 26.03
N ARG A 259 6.18 15.43 25.55
CA ARG A 259 6.22 14.17 24.79
C ARG A 259 5.76 14.27 23.34
N ASP A 260 5.45 15.49 22.88
CA ASP A 260 5.12 15.80 21.49
C ASP A 260 6.02 15.05 20.49
N ASP A 261 5.40 14.30 19.58
CA ASP A 261 6.07 13.45 18.59
C ASP A 261 5.91 13.93 17.13
N ASP A 262 5.34 15.12 16.93
CA ASP A 262 5.26 15.84 15.65
C ASP A 262 6.65 16.14 15.07
N GLY A 263 7.20 15.13 14.38
CA GLY A 263 8.50 15.14 13.71
C GLY A 263 9.43 14.01 14.15
N ALA A 264 9.55 13.76 15.46
CA ALA A 264 10.23 12.59 16.02
C ALA A 264 9.78 12.33 17.48
N ALA A 265 9.85 11.07 17.91
CA ALA A 265 9.39 10.64 19.24
C ALA A 265 9.91 11.50 20.40
N ASP A 266 8.99 12.00 21.23
CA ASP A 266 9.22 12.78 22.46
C ASP A 266 10.13 14.02 22.26
N THR A 267 10.01 14.73 21.13
CA THR A 267 10.81 15.95 20.90
C THR A 267 10.32 17.17 21.67
N GLY A 268 9.05 17.18 22.07
CA GLY A 268 8.46 18.16 22.98
C GLY A 268 8.16 19.52 22.34
N ALA A 269 7.06 20.12 22.74
CA ALA A 269 6.56 21.42 22.30
C ALA A 269 6.23 22.37 23.46
N VAL A 270 6.13 23.67 23.10
CA VAL A 270 5.70 24.75 23.98
C VAL A 270 4.71 25.63 23.23
N PHE A 271 3.52 25.81 23.79
CA PHE A 271 2.45 26.63 23.24
C PHE A 271 2.36 27.93 24.00
N VAL A 272 2.50 29.04 23.28
CA VAL A 272 2.18 30.38 23.81
C VAL A 272 0.74 30.66 23.44
N LEU A 273 -0.13 30.74 24.44
CA LEU A 273 -1.56 30.87 24.25
C LEU A 273 -2.00 32.29 24.62
N GLU A 274 -2.59 32.96 23.65
CA GLU A 274 -3.30 34.21 23.84
C GLU A 274 -4.71 33.90 24.36
N LEU A 275 -5.05 34.41 25.54
CA LEU A 275 -6.40 34.28 26.07
C LEU A 275 -7.25 35.43 25.49
N ALA A 276 -8.18 35.09 24.60
CA ALA A 276 -9.18 36.02 24.07
C ALA A 276 -10.56 35.67 24.64
N ALA A 277 -11.40 36.68 24.86
CA ALA A 277 -12.81 36.45 25.15
C ALA A 277 -13.46 35.72 23.96
N ALA A 278 -13.84 34.46 24.13
CA ALA A 278 -14.45 33.67 23.07
C ALA A 278 -15.76 34.33 22.59
N ASN A 279 -15.90 34.56 21.28
CA ASN A 279 -17.18 34.97 20.70
C ASN A 279 -18.07 33.73 20.54
N THR A 280 -18.76 33.35 21.61
CA THR A 280 -19.69 32.23 21.62
C THR A 280 -21.10 32.69 21.21
N ASN A 281 -21.53 32.26 20.02
CA ASN A 281 -22.86 32.50 19.49
C ASN A 281 -23.75 31.28 19.72
N VAL A 282 -24.74 31.41 20.60
CA VAL A 282 -25.64 30.30 20.97
C VAL A 282 -26.88 30.33 20.08
N VAL A 283 -26.96 29.43 19.11
CA VAL A 283 -28.15 29.24 18.26
C VAL A 283 -29.29 28.70 19.12
N ASN A 284 -30.35 29.50 19.24
CA ASN A 284 -31.51 29.20 20.07
C ASN A 284 -32.83 29.21 19.28
N SER A 285 -32.77 29.32 17.96
CA SER A 285 -33.95 29.25 17.08
C SER A 285 -33.64 28.58 15.75
N THR A 286 -34.61 27.80 15.23
CA THR A 286 -34.52 27.18 13.88
C THR A 286 -34.85 28.11 12.72
N GLY A 287 -35.13 29.39 13.01
CA GLY A 287 -35.36 30.40 11.97
C GLY A 287 -34.14 30.65 11.07
N ASP A 288 -34.34 31.43 10.01
CA ASP A 288 -33.31 31.76 9.01
C ASP A 288 -33.14 33.28 8.81
N ALA A 289 -33.57 34.08 9.79
CA ALA A 289 -33.35 35.53 9.74
C ALA A 289 -31.85 35.85 9.90
N ALA A 290 -31.40 36.88 9.20
CA ALA A 290 -30.05 37.41 9.33
C ALA A 290 -29.86 38.13 10.68
N ASP A 291 -28.61 38.28 11.10
CA ASP A 291 -28.25 39.13 12.23
C ASP A 291 -28.66 40.58 11.95
N ALA A 292 -29.22 41.26 12.96
CA ALA A 292 -29.67 42.63 12.85
C ALA A 292 -28.52 43.63 12.75
N LEU A 293 -27.39 43.36 13.42
CA LEU A 293 -26.21 44.22 13.53
C LEU A 293 -24.90 43.40 13.61
N PRO A 294 -24.44 42.80 12.50
CA PRO A 294 -23.19 42.01 12.52
C PRO A 294 -21.99 42.79 13.08
N GLY A 295 -21.24 42.16 14.00
CA GLY A 295 -20.02 42.64 14.62
C GLY A 295 -20.22 43.40 15.92
N ASP A 296 -21.41 43.33 16.52
CA ASP A 296 -21.72 44.00 17.79
C ASP A 296 -21.51 43.11 19.04
N GLY A 297 -21.06 41.87 18.84
CA GLY A 297 -20.79 40.88 19.86
C GLY A 297 -22.04 40.13 20.33
N LEU A 298 -23.19 40.30 19.66
CA LEU A 298 -24.46 39.66 20.02
C LEU A 298 -25.12 39.03 18.79
N CYS A 299 -25.25 37.71 18.78
CA CYS A 299 -26.12 37.06 17.82
C CYS A 299 -27.61 37.38 18.10
N ASP A 300 -28.20 38.31 17.35
CA ASP A 300 -29.61 38.70 17.48
C ASP A 300 -30.21 39.10 16.13
N THR A 301 -31.28 38.41 15.74
CA THR A 301 -32.06 38.74 14.53
C THR A 301 -32.94 39.99 14.67
N GLY A 302 -32.98 40.62 15.84
CA GLY A 302 -33.88 41.71 16.21
C GLY A 302 -35.31 41.23 16.53
N GLY A 303 -35.49 39.92 16.65
CA GLY A 303 -36.74 39.22 16.95
C GLY A 303 -36.66 38.41 18.25
N LEU A 304 -37.74 37.72 18.61
CA LEU A 304 -37.79 36.84 19.78
C LEU A 304 -37.99 35.38 19.35
N ASN A 305 -37.37 34.45 20.08
CA ASN A 305 -37.56 33.00 19.92
C ASN A 305 -38.91 32.54 20.53
N SER A 306 -39.13 31.22 20.58
CA SER A 306 -40.36 30.63 21.13
C SER A 306 -40.54 30.80 22.65
N GLU A 307 -39.49 31.15 23.37
CA GLU A 307 -39.49 31.36 24.83
C GLU A 307 -39.56 32.85 25.21
N GLY A 308 -39.41 33.74 24.23
CA GLY A 308 -39.48 35.19 24.40
C GLY A 308 -38.13 35.87 24.61
N ASP A 309 -37.03 35.15 24.39
CA ASP A 309 -35.66 35.66 24.43
C ASP A 309 -35.20 36.11 23.03
N PRO A 310 -34.17 36.97 22.89
CA PRO A 310 -33.59 37.33 21.59
C PRO A 310 -33.28 36.09 20.74
N ALA A 311 -33.73 36.09 19.49
CA ALA A 311 -33.56 34.95 18.60
C ALA A 311 -32.21 35.03 17.88
N CYS A 312 -31.37 34.01 18.10
CA CYS A 312 -30.15 33.72 17.36
C CYS A 312 -30.38 32.50 16.46
N THR A 313 -30.30 32.72 15.15
CA THR A 313 -30.38 31.67 14.11
C THR A 313 -28.97 31.23 13.70
N LEU A 314 -28.83 30.08 13.04
CA LEU A 314 -27.53 29.67 12.49
C LEU A 314 -26.97 30.70 11.50
N ARG A 315 -27.84 31.30 10.66
CA ARG A 315 -27.43 32.38 9.75
C ARG A 315 -26.89 33.59 10.49
N ALA A 316 -27.58 34.04 11.54
CA ALA A 316 -27.15 35.17 12.34
C ALA A 316 -25.82 34.87 13.06
N ALA A 317 -25.69 33.67 13.63
CA ALA A 317 -24.48 33.23 14.32
C ALA A 317 -23.25 33.22 13.40
N ILE A 318 -23.39 32.73 12.16
CA ILE A 318 -22.29 32.78 11.17
C ILE A 318 -21.95 34.23 10.81
N GLN A 319 -22.95 35.09 10.61
CA GLN A 319 -22.72 36.50 10.28
C GLN A 319 -22.01 37.25 11.39
N GLU A 320 -22.37 36.97 12.64
CA GLU A 320 -21.74 37.56 13.82
C GLU A 320 -20.31 37.05 13.99
N ALA A 321 -20.09 35.73 13.88
CA ALA A 321 -18.77 35.14 13.93
C ALA A 321 -17.83 35.71 12.85
N ASN A 322 -18.30 35.88 11.62
CA ASN A 322 -17.52 36.47 10.53
C ASN A 322 -17.20 37.96 10.72
N ALA A 323 -17.96 38.67 11.56
CA ALA A 323 -17.84 40.11 11.75
C ALA A 323 -17.01 40.49 12.98
N VAL A 324 -16.70 39.53 13.85
CA VAL A 324 -15.88 39.70 15.06
C VAL A 324 -14.56 38.97 14.90
N THR A 325 -13.45 39.68 15.09
CA THR A 325 -12.10 39.09 14.99
C THR A 325 -11.79 38.18 16.17
N GLY A 326 -11.31 36.97 15.91
CA GLY A 326 -10.91 35.99 16.93
C GLY A 326 -11.46 34.60 16.61
N VAL A 327 -11.19 33.61 17.46
CA VAL A 327 -11.79 32.28 17.32
C VAL A 327 -13.28 32.37 17.69
N GLY A 328 -14.16 32.21 16.71
CA GLY A 328 -15.59 32.13 16.92
C GLY A 328 -16.03 30.72 17.33
N THR A 329 -17.06 30.62 18.16
CA THR A 329 -17.71 29.34 18.45
C THR A 329 -19.21 29.47 18.27
N ILE A 330 -19.82 28.56 17.52
CA ILE A 330 -21.26 28.41 17.39
C ILE A 330 -21.68 27.16 18.15
N THR A 331 -22.54 27.36 19.14
CA THR A 331 -23.17 26.28 19.92
C THR A 331 -24.69 26.30 19.71
N PHE A 332 -25.37 25.23 20.11
CA PHE A 332 -26.80 25.04 19.92
C PHE A 332 -27.47 24.78 21.28
N ALA A 333 -28.51 25.57 21.56
CA ALA A 333 -29.38 25.41 22.72
C ALA A 333 -30.82 25.72 22.32
N ILE A 334 -31.31 25.08 21.25
CA ILE A 334 -32.65 25.33 20.71
C ILE A 334 -33.69 24.66 21.62
N PRO A 335 -34.70 25.41 22.13
CA PRO A 335 -35.68 24.85 23.04
C PRO A 335 -36.66 23.92 22.32
N ALA A 336 -37.22 22.93 23.04
CA ALA A 336 -38.24 22.03 22.50
C ALA A 336 -39.58 22.72 22.19
N THR A 337 -39.73 23.99 22.59
CA THR A 337 -40.86 24.85 22.24
C THR A 337 -40.70 25.51 20.86
N ASP A 338 -39.51 25.45 20.26
CA ASP A 338 -39.22 26.02 18.95
C ASP A 338 -40.02 25.27 17.86
N PRO A 339 -40.59 25.99 16.87
CA PRO A 339 -41.41 25.37 15.81
C PRO A 339 -40.71 24.30 14.97
N GLY A 340 -39.37 24.32 14.90
CA GLY A 340 -38.57 23.34 14.17
C GLY A 340 -38.27 22.05 14.93
N PHE A 341 -38.74 21.90 16.18
CA PHE A 341 -38.62 20.64 16.92
C PHE A 341 -39.56 19.56 16.37
N THR A 342 -39.01 18.44 15.90
CA THR A 342 -39.75 17.33 15.28
C THR A 342 -40.43 16.40 16.30
N GLY A 343 -40.17 16.62 17.59
CA GLY A 343 -40.47 15.68 18.67
C GLY A 343 -39.29 14.77 19.03
N VAL A 344 -38.23 14.77 18.23
CA VAL A 344 -36.99 14.01 18.47
C VAL A 344 -35.76 14.89 18.33
N TYR A 345 -35.67 15.68 17.26
CA TYR A 345 -34.52 16.53 16.92
C TYR A 345 -35.00 17.89 16.38
N TRP A 346 -34.09 18.83 16.12
CA TRP A 346 -34.42 20.15 15.57
C TRP A 346 -34.00 20.25 14.11
N SER A 347 -34.91 20.68 13.24
CA SER A 347 -34.62 20.91 11.82
C SER A 347 -34.59 22.41 11.53
N ILE A 348 -33.45 22.89 11.07
CA ILE A 348 -33.20 24.24 10.57
C ILE A 348 -33.36 24.17 9.06
N SER A 349 -34.28 24.96 8.49
CA SER A 349 -34.53 24.96 7.04
C SER A 349 -34.19 26.32 6.42
N PRO A 350 -32.93 26.54 5.97
CA PRO A 350 -32.55 27.77 5.31
C PRO A 350 -33.43 28.03 4.07
N THR A 351 -33.82 29.29 3.90
CA THR A 351 -34.64 29.78 2.77
C THR A 351 -33.80 30.33 1.62
N SER A 352 -32.49 30.42 1.84
CA SER A 352 -31.44 30.78 0.88
C SER A 352 -30.11 30.18 1.35
N ALA A 353 -29.09 30.15 0.48
CA ALA A 353 -27.74 29.72 0.86
C ALA A 353 -27.27 30.39 2.16
N LEU A 354 -26.67 29.60 3.07
CA LEU A 354 -26.06 30.14 4.28
C LEU A 354 -24.86 31.03 3.90
N PRO A 355 -24.51 32.03 4.73
CA PRO A 355 -23.29 32.80 4.53
C PRO A 355 -22.07 31.87 4.61
N ALA A 356 -21.05 32.11 3.79
CA ALA A 356 -19.78 31.41 3.92
C ALA A 356 -19.09 31.79 5.24
N ILE A 357 -18.39 30.85 5.86
CA ILE A 357 -17.54 31.07 7.04
C ILE A 357 -16.24 31.70 6.55
N THR A 358 -15.91 32.91 7.00
CA THR A 358 -14.77 33.71 6.52
C THR A 358 -13.75 34.03 7.60
N ASP A 359 -13.93 33.50 8.80
CA ASP A 359 -12.96 33.57 9.90
C ASP A 359 -12.94 32.21 10.63
N ARG A 360 -11.94 32.00 11.50
CA ARG A 360 -11.75 30.77 12.27
C ARG A 360 -12.99 30.48 13.12
N LEU A 361 -13.55 29.28 12.97
CA LEU A 361 -14.86 28.97 13.56
C LEU A 361 -14.99 27.49 13.94
N LEU A 362 -15.43 27.25 15.17
CA LEU A 362 -15.99 25.96 15.58
C LEU A 362 -17.52 26.01 15.47
N VAL A 363 -18.11 25.13 14.67
CA VAL A 363 -19.56 24.90 14.60
C VAL A 363 -19.87 23.56 15.27
N ASP A 364 -20.41 23.61 16.49
CA ASP A 364 -20.53 22.44 17.35
C ASP A 364 -21.97 22.02 17.63
N GLY A 365 -22.51 21.15 16.78
CA GLY A 365 -23.81 20.51 16.96
C GLY A 365 -23.92 19.61 18.20
N ALA A 366 -22.79 19.17 18.77
CA ALA A 366 -22.77 18.30 19.95
C ALA A 366 -23.27 19.01 21.22
N THR A 367 -23.27 20.34 21.22
CA THR A 367 -23.75 21.15 22.34
C THR A 367 -25.27 21.12 22.53
N GLN A 368 -26.04 20.71 21.51
CA GLN A 368 -27.48 20.61 21.64
C GLN A 368 -27.87 19.52 22.65
N PRO A 369 -28.70 19.84 23.67
CA PRO A 369 -29.18 18.85 24.61
C PRO A 369 -29.85 17.64 23.93
N GLY A 370 -29.39 16.44 24.30
CA GLY A 370 -29.85 15.16 23.74
C GLY A 370 -28.87 14.53 22.75
N PHE A 371 -27.81 15.23 22.35
CA PHE A 371 -26.75 14.68 21.53
C PHE A 371 -26.06 13.51 22.23
N VAL A 372 -25.71 12.49 21.46
CA VAL A 372 -24.92 11.35 21.92
C VAL A 372 -23.80 11.14 20.91
N ALA A 373 -22.55 11.25 21.35
CA ALA A 373 -21.39 10.99 20.49
C ALA A 373 -21.32 9.50 20.10
N ASN A 374 -20.76 9.21 18.92
CA ASN A 374 -20.43 7.84 18.58
C ASN A 374 -19.24 7.36 19.42
N THR A 375 -19.31 6.12 19.90
CA THR A 375 -18.25 5.47 20.68
C THR A 375 -17.70 4.21 20.01
N ASN A 376 -18.28 3.80 18.88
CA ASN A 376 -17.82 2.64 18.12
C ASN A 376 -16.72 3.03 17.13
N ALA A 377 -15.52 2.49 17.30
CA ALA A 377 -14.42 2.61 16.34
C ALA A 377 -14.74 1.91 15.00
N GLY A 378 -14.08 2.33 13.91
CA GLY A 378 -14.20 1.69 12.61
C GLY A 378 -13.76 0.22 12.64
N PRO A 379 -14.37 -0.66 11.83
CA PRO A 379 -15.45 -0.45 10.86
C PRO A 379 -16.87 -0.64 11.44
N ALA A 380 -17.06 -0.68 12.77
CA ALA A 380 -18.35 -1.01 13.38
C ALA A 380 -19.45 0.03 13.07
N ALA A 381 -20.72 -0.36 13.21
CA ALA A 381 -21.88 0.52 13.07
C ALA A 381 -21.79 1.74 14.01
N LEU A 382 -22.30 2.89 13.58
CA LEU A 382 -22.41 4.08 14.41
C LEU A 382 -23.49 3.90 15.48
N ASN A 383 -23.21 4.39 16.70
CA ASN A 383 -24.15 4.38 17.82
C ASN A 383 -24.47 5.79 18.38
N GLY A 384 -24.01 6.84 17.69
CA GLY A 384 -24.28 8.23 18.01
C GLY A 384 -25.70 8.69 17.61
N THR A 385 -26.08 9.87 18.09
CA THR A 385 -27.35 10.54 17.77
C THR A 385 -27.12 12.04 17.62
N GLN A 386 -27.28 12.54 16.40
CA GLN A 386 -27.20 13.96 16.06
C GLN A 386 -28.56 14.63 16.31
N MET A 387 -28.55 15.83 16.89
CA MET A 387 -29.79 16.52 17.30
C MET A 387 -30.17 17.71 16.43
N ILE A 388 -29.23 18.21 15.62
CA ILE A 388 -29.43 19.36 14.75
C ILE A 388 -29.35 18.89 13.30
N GLU A 389 -30.46 19.06 12.58
CA GLU A 389 -30.54 18.88 11.13
C GLU A 389 -30.57 20.25 10.44
N ILE A 390 -29.76 20.39 9.40
CA ILE A 390 -29.79 21.50 8.45
C ILE A 390 -30.37 20.94 7.14
N ASP A 391 -31.65 21.23 6.89
CA ASP A 391 -32.40 20.80 5.71
C ASP A 391 -32.38 21.89 4.63
N GLY A 392 -31.59 21.65 3.59
CA GLY A 392 -31.38 22.53 2.45
C GLY A 392 -32.52 22.56 1.42
N SER A 393 -33.59 21.79 1.60
CA SER A 393 -34.64 21.63 0.59
C SER A 393 -35.35 22.93 0.19
N SER A 394 -35.23 23.97 1.02
CA SER A 394 -35.77 25.32 0.79
C SER A 394 -34.72 26.38 0.42
N ALA A 395 -33.43 26.04 0.38
CA ALA A 395 -32.33 26.98 0.16
C ALA A 395 -32.14 27.40 -1.32
N GLY A 396 -32.68 26.60 -2.24
CA GLY A 396 -32.58 26.81 -3.69
C GLY A 396 -31.71 25.77 -4.38
N THR A 397 -31.83 25.65 -5.71
CA THR A 397 -31.19 24.57 -6.48
C THR A 397 -29.68 24.73 -6.69
N GLY A 398 -29.11 25.89 -6.35
CA GLY A 398 -27.68 26.18 -6.49
C GLY A 398 -27.04 26.56 -5.16
N ALA A 399 -27.62 26.07 -4.06
CA ALA A 399 -27.17 26.36 -2.71
C ALA A 399 -26.45 25.14 -2.15
N ASP A 400 -25.23 25.37 -1.68
CA ASP A 400 -24.50 24.45 -0.81
C ASP A 400 -24.97 24.61 0.65
N GLY A 401 -24.68 23.61 1.48
CA GLY A 401 -25.01 23.63 2.91
C GLY A 401 -24.13 24.55 3.73
N ILE A 402 -22.95 24.08 4.09
CA ILE A 402 -21.93 24.88 4.78
C ILE A 402 -20.79 25.17 3.81
N ILE A 403 -20.46 26.45 3.65
CA ILE A 403 -19.34 26.92 2.80
C ILE A 403 -18.26 27.45 3.73
N VAL A 404 -17.04 26.92 3.59
CA VAL A 404 -15.87 27.29 4.40
C VAL A 404 -14.85 28.01 3.52
N ASP A 405 -14.59 29.27 3.83
CA ASP A 405 -13.64 30.17 3.15
C ASP A 405 -12.66 30.80 4.16
N ALA A 406 -12.27 30.02 5.16
CA ALA A 406 -11.32 30.38 6.19
C ALA A 406 -10.53 29.15 6.65
N ASP A 407 -9.37 29.43 7.22
CA ASP A 407 -8.52 28.40 7.80
C ASP A 407 -9.05 27.95 9.17
N ASP A 408 -8.65 26.77 9.62
CA ASP A 408 -8.87 26.29 11.00
C ASP A 408 -10.36 26.26 11.40
N VAL A 409 -11.22 25.79 10.49
CA VAL A 409 -12.67 25.67 10.72
C VAL A 409 -13.04 24.23 11.03
N VAL A 410 -13.84 24.03 12.08
CA VAL A 410 -14.33 22.71 12.50
C VAL A 410 -15.86 22.67 12.41
N VAL A 411 -16.39 21.68 11.71
CA VAL A 411 -17.82 21.41 11.61
C VAL A 411 -18.10 20.03 12.21
N ARG A 412 -18.86 19.97 13.31
CA ARG A 412 -19.13 18.67 13.96
C ARG A 412 -20.55 18.46 14.48
N GLY A 413 -20.96 17.20 14.53
CA GLY A 413 -22.18 16.76 15.22
C GLY A 413 -23.50 17.19 14.58
N LEU A 414 -23.49 17.48 13.27
CA LEU A 414 -24.66 17.95 12.53
C LEU A 414 -25.24 16.86 11.60
N VAL A 415 -26.48 17.05 11.16
CA VAL A 415 -27.04 16.39 9.98
C VAL A 415 -27.16 17.46 8.88
N ILE A 416 -26.59 17.24 7.70
CA ILE A 416 -26.58 18.21 6.59
C ILE A 416 -27.10 17.52 5.34
N ASN A 417 -28.28 17.93 4.86
CA ASN A 417 -28.96 17.20 3.80
C ASN A 417 -29.89 18.08 2.95
N GLY A 418 -30.36 17.54 1.83
CA GLY A 418 -31.39 18.18 0.99
C GLY A 418 -30.95 19.41 0.21
N PHE A 419 -29.65 19.72 0.15
CA PHE A 419 -29.12 20.87 -0.59
C PHE A 419 -29.13 20.63 -2.11
N GLY A 420 -29.25 21.71 -2.89
CA GLY A 420 -29.29 21.64 -4.35
C GLY A 420 -27.94 21.28 -4.98
N GLU A 421 -26.85 21.59 -4.30
CA GLU A 421 -25.46 21.30 -4.69
C GLU A 421 -24.82 20.40 -3.62
N SER A 422 -23.68 20.77 -3.03
CA SER A 422 -22.94 19.95 -2.08
C SER A 422 -23.36 20.22 -0.62
N GLY A 423 -23.22 19.22 0.25
CA GLY A 423 -23.56 19.37 1.69
C GLY A 423 -22.58 20.30 2.42
N VAL A 424 -21.29 20.04 2.29
CA VAL A 424 -20.21 20.90 2.81
C VAL A 424 -19.20 21.17 1.71
N VAL A 425 -18.76 22.42 1.58
CA VAL A 425 -17.78 22.85 0.57
C VAL A 425 -16.66 23.64 1.23
N THR A 426 -15.41 23.31 0.94
CA THR A 426 -14.24 24.16 1.26
C THR A 426 -13.77 24.90 0.01
N THR A 427 -13.41 26.18 0.15
CA THR A 427 -12.80 26.93 -0.96
C THR A 427 -11.32 26.58 -1.09
N ALA A 428 -10.72 26.90 -2.24
CA ALA A 428 -9.30 26.63 -2.50
C ALA A 428 -8.32 27.37 -1.56
N THR A 429 -8.81 28.32 -0.77
CA THR A 429 -8.02 29.08 0.21
C THR A 429 -8.24 28.65 1.64
N ALA A 430 -9.21 27.76 1.92
CA ALA A 430 -9.50 27.27 3.27
C ALA A 430 -8.55 26.13 3.64
N ASP A 431 -7.58 26.41 4.51
CA ASP A 431 -6.60 25.43 4.98
C ASP A 431 -7.02 24.81 6.32
N ARG A 432 -6.72 23.53 6.55
CA ARG A 432 -7.01 22.82 7.84
C ARG A 432 -8.47 22.89 8.27
N VAL A 433 -9.38 22.45 7.39
CA VAL A 433 -10.82 22.31 7.71
C VAL A 433 -11.12 20.90 8.19
N THR A 434 -11.79 20.76 9.34
CA THR A 434 -12.18 19.46 9.89
C THR A 434 -13.68 19.26 9.85
N ILE A 435 -14.12 18.12 9.33
CA ILE A 435 -15.53 17.69 9.30
C ILE A 435 -15.62 16.37 10.06
N ALA A 436 -16.28 16.38 11.22
CA ALA A 436 -16.26 15.25 12.16
C ALA A 436 -17.65 14.91 12.72
N GLY A 437 -17.94 13.63 12.92
CA GLY A 437 -19.17 13.15 13.58
C GLY A 437 -20.48 13.60 12.93
N THR A 438 -20.44 13.94 11.64
CA THR A 438 -21.53 14.58 10.88
C THR A 438 -22.20 13.58 9.94
N TYR A 439 -23.52 13.68 9.79
CA TYR A 439 -24.32 12.86 8.89
C TYR A 439 -24.71 13.67 7.66
N ILE A 440 -24.31 13.26 6.47
CA ILE A 440 -24.38 14.07 5.25
C ILE A 440 -25.11 13.31 4.15
N GLY A 441 -26.17 13.92 3.61
CA GLY A 441 -27.02 13.33 2.56
C GLY A 441 -27.98 12.24 3.06
N THR A 442 -28.06 12.03 4.38
CA THR A 442 -28.94 11.05 5.01
C THR A 442 -30.00 11.72 5.90
N SER A 443 -31.01 10.96 6.31
CA SER A 443 -31.90 11.35 7.40
C SER A 443 -31.15 11.44 8.73
N GLN A 444 -31.74 12.10 9.74
CA GLN A 444 -31.15 12.22 11.07
C GLN A 444 -30.81 10.87 11.73
N ALA A 445 -31.59 9.83 11.46
CA ALA A 445 -31.31 8.48 11.97
C ALA A 445 -30.23 7.74 11.17
N GLY A 446 -29.79 8.30 10.04
CA GLY A 446 -28.77 7.68 9.18
C GLY A 446 -29.23 6.43 8.42
N VAL A 447 -30.54 6.19 8.27
CA VAL A 447 -31.10 4.95 7.67
C VAL A 447 -31.84 5.17 6.35
N ALA A 448 -31.90 6.40 5.85
CA ALA A 448 -32.56 6.74 4.60
C ALA A 448 -31.85 7.90 3.91
N ALA A 449 -31.84 7.91 2.58
CA ALA A 449 -31.28 8.99 1.79
C ALA A 449 -32.15 10.26 1.90
N VAL A 450 -31.49 11.40 2.13
CA VAL A 450 -32.01 12.76 1.92
C VAL A 450 -30.96 13.48 1.06
N PRO A 451 -30.91 13.19 -0.25
CA PRO A 451 -29.78 13.52 -1.10
C PRO A 451 -29.42 15.00 -1.13
N ASN A 452 -28.11 15.29 -1.14
CA ASN A 452 -27.62 16.53 -1.72
C ASN A 452 -27.48 16.35 -3.25
N GLY A 453 -27.71 17.43 -4.00
CA GLY A 453 -27.79 17.41 -5.46
C GLY A 453 -26.46 17.25 -6.20
N ASN A 454 -25.34 17.36 -5.48
CA ASN A 454 -23.98 17.09 -5.96
C ASN A 454 -23.24 16.12 -5.00
N SER A 455 -22.19 16.57 -4.29
CA SER A 455 -21.40 15.72 -3.40
C SER A 455 -21.80 15.89 -1.93
N GLY A 456 -21.53 14.89 -1.08
CA GLY A 456 -21.71 15.07 0.36
C GLY A 456 -20.76 16.14 0.90
N VAL A 457 -19.47 15.93 0.66
CA VAL A 457 -18.39 16.86 0.98
C VAL A 457 -17.58 17.15 -0.28
N GLU A 458 -17.29 18.42 -0.55
CA GLU A 458 -16.41 18.85 -1.64
C GLU A 458 -15.23 19.65 -1.07
N LEU A 459 -14.02 19.14 -1.28
CA LEU A 459 -12.77 19.71 -0.77
C LEU A 459 -12.01 20.42 -1.89
N ALA A 460 -11.79 21.72 -1.73
CA ALA A 460 -10.90 22.48 -2.62
C ALA A 460 -9.66 23.05 -1.93
N GLY A 461 -9.71 23.26 -0.63
CA GLY A 461 -8.57 23.77 0.16
C GLY A 461 -7.66 22.66 0.68
N PRO A 462 -6.39 22.98 0.97
CA PRO A 462 -5.42 22.01 1.47
C PRO A 462 -5.68 21.61 2.93
N GLY A 463 -5.09 20.48 3.35
CA GLY A 463 -5.05 20.05 4.75
C GLY A 463 -6.41 19.72 5.37
N ALA A 464 -7.45 19.51 4.56
CA ALA A 464 -8.78 19.19 5.06
C ALA A 464 -8.85 17.75 5.59
N VAL A 465 -9.53 17.56 6.72
CA VAL A 465 -9.77 16.26 7.36
C VAL A 465 -11.27 15.96 7.36
N VAL A 466 -11.67 14.86 6.74
CA VAL A 466 -13.03 14.33 6.78
C VAL A 466 -12.99 13.06 7.62
N GLY A 467 -13.48 13.16 8.85
CA GLY A 467 -13.47 12.08 9.82
C GLY A 467 -12.32 12.23 10.81
N GLY A 468 -11.67 11.11 11.13
CA GLY A 468 -10.53 11.04 12.06
C GLY A 468 -10.47 9.71 12.81
N ASP A 469 -9.38 9.52 13.56
CA ASP A 469 -9.09 8.30 14.33
C ASP A 469 -10.04 8.03 15.50
N ALA A 470 -10.60 9.10 16.11
CA ALA A 470 -11.50 8.92 17.23
C ALA A 470 -12.85 8.39 16.76
N ALA A 471 -13.43 7.48 17.54
CA ALA A 471 -14.77 6.95 17.23
C ALA A 471 -15.82 8.07 17.05
N ALA A 472 -15.70 9.18 17.78
CA ALA A 472 -16.63 10.30 17.70
C ALA A 472 -16.54 11.08 16.37
N ASP A 473 -15.42 10.99 15.65
CA ASP A 473 -15.15 11.80 14.46
C ASP A 473 -15.69 11.17 13.18
N ARG A 474 -16.04 9.88 13.22
CA ARG A 474 -16.55 9.12 12.06
C ARG A 474 -17.81 9.75 11.48
N ASN A 475 -17.75 10.17 10.22
CA ASN A 475 -18.91 10.69 9.50
C ASN A 475 -19.73 9.57 8.85
N LEU A 476 -21.01 9.86 8.59
CA LEU A 476 -21.89 9.07 7.74
C LEU A 476 -22.20 9.87 6.47
N ILE A 477 -21.78 9.39 5.31
CA ILE A 477 -21.89 10.14 4.04
C ILE A 477 -22.57 9.24 2.99
N GLY A 478 -23.85 9.47 2.75
CA GLY A 478 -24.65 8.61 1.86
C GLY A 478 -25.71 9.38 1.09
N GLY A 479 -26.15 8.82 -0.03
CA GLY A 479 -27.30 9.32 -0.79
C GLY A 479 -27.01 10.51 -1.70
N ASN A 480 -25.75 10.92 -1.88
CA ASN A 480 -25.38 12.06 -2.71
C ASN A 480 -25.28 11.65 -4.19
N THR A 481 -25.65 12.53 -5.12
CA THR A 481 -25.86 12.16 -6.54
C THR A 481 -24.57 12.01 -7.34
N VAL A 482 -23.47 12.63 -6.91
CA VAL A 482 -22.16 12.60 -7.60
C VAL A 482 -21.13 11.81 -6.80
N ALA A 483 -20.68 12.31 -5.65
CA ALA A 483 -19.73 11.60 -4.78
C ALA A 483 -20.13 11.68 -3.31
N GLY A 484 -19.71 10.72 -2.50
CA GLY A 484 -19.72 10.89 -1.04
C GLY A 484 -18.77 12.02 -0.65
N VAL A 485 -17.50 11.87 -1.01
CA VAL A 485 -16.45 12.90 -0.84
C VAL A 485 -15.80 13.16 -2.19
N ALA A 486 -15.76 14.43 -2.61
CA ALA A 486 -15.03 14.88 -3.79
C ALA A 486 -13.82 15.71 -3.36
N VAL A 487 -12.63 15.36 -3.85
CA VAL A 487 -11.36 16.03 -3.55
C VAL A 487 -10.82 16.62 -4.83
N THR A 488 -10.78 17.94 -4.94
CA THR A 488 -10.34 18.60 -6.17
C THR A 488 -8.82 18.76 -6.24
N SER A 489 -8.30 19.08 -7.42
CA SER A 489 -6.84 19.18 -7.68
C SER A 489 -6.05 20.17 -6.80
N THR A 490 -6.73 21.09 -6.09
CA THR A 490 -6.09 22.06 -5.20
C THR A 490 -6.07 21.63 -3.73
N ALA A 491 -6.81 20.58 -3.36
CA ALA A 491 -6.92 20.09 -1.98
C ALA A 491 -5.75 19.17 -1.60
N ALA A 492 -4.54 19.75 -1.55
CA ALA A 492 -3.33 19.03 -1.17
C ALA A 492 -3.40 18.49 0.26
N ASN A 493 -2.86 17.29 0.50
CA ASN A 493 -2.82 16.67 1.83
C ASN A 493 -4.21 16.53 2.48
N ALA A 494 -5.25 16.25 1.68
CA ALA A 494 -6.57 15.94 2.22
C ALA A 494 -6.56 14.54 2.87
N THR A 495 -7.14 14.41 4.05
CA THR A 495 -7.27 13.15 4.78
C THR A 495 -8.74 12.78 4.89
N ILE A 496 -9.09 11.58 4.45
CA ILE A 496 -10.43 11.02 4.53
C ILE A 496 -10.33 9.74 5.34
N GLU A 497 -10.81 9.75 6.57
CA GLU A 497 -10.48 8.71 7.54
C GLU A 497 -11.67 8.26 8.41
N GLY A 498 -11.81 6.93 8.58
CA GLY A 498 -12.76 6.36 9.54
C GLY A 498 -14.26 6.48 9.20
N ASN A 499 -14.61 6.98 8.00
CA ASN A 499 -15.98 7.31 7.63
C ASN A 499 -16.80 6.08 7.18
N LEU A 500 -18.13 6.20 7.23
CA LEU A 500 -19.08 5.31 6.55
C LEU A 500 -19.59 6.02 5.29
N ILE A 501 -19.26 5.50 4.11
CA ILE A 501 -19.54 6.12 2.82
C ILE A 501 -20.36 5.18 1.94
N GLY A 502 -21.57 5.61 1.56
CA GLY A 502 -22.52 4.84 0.74
C GLY A 502 -23.39 3.85 1.54
N THR A 503 -23.20 3.79 2.87
CA THR A 503 -23.95 2.91 3.77
C THR A 503 -25.00 3.65 4.59
N ASP A 504 -25.80 2.91 5.36
CA ASP A 504 -26.52 3.47 6.52
C ASP A 504 -25.63 3.54 7.77
N ALA A 505 -26.15 4.11 8.85
CA ALA A 505 -25.47 4.17 10.15
C ALA A 505 -25.13 2.77 10.71
N GLY A 506 -25.78 1.72 10.23
CA GLY A 506 -25.48 0.32 10.56
C GLY A 506 -24.30 -0.28 9.79
N GLY A 507 -23.73 0.46 8.82
CA GLY A 507 -22.74 -0.07 7.87
C GLY A 507 -23.34 -0.89 6.73
N THR A 508 -24.67 -0.86 6.55
CA THR A 508 -25.35 -1.62 5.48
C THR A 508 -25.34 -0.81 4.18
N PRO A 509 -24.97 -1.38 3.02
CA PRO A 509 -24.87 -0.66 1.74
C PRO A 509 -26.25 -0.36 1.12
N VAL A 510 -27.00 0.59 1.69
CA VAL A 510 -28.38 0.92 1.26
C VAL A 510 -28.58 2.39 0.90
N ILE A 511 -27.58 3.25 1.09
CA ILE A 511 -27.68 4.70 0.86
C ILE A 511 -26.59 5.13 -0.13
N ALA A 512 -26.65 4.56 -1.32
CA ALA A 512 -25.66 4.74 -2.39
C ALA A 512 -25.36 6.21 -2.70
N ASN A 513 -24.07 6.56 -2.81
CA ASN A 513 -23.65 7.74 -3.56
C ASN A 513 -23.46 7.37 -5.04
N GLY A 514 -23.14 8.36 -5.90
CA GLY A 514 -22.61 8.12 -7.24
C GLY A 514 -21.32 7.29 -7.16
N VAL A 515 -20.21 7.94 -6.80
CA VAL A 515 -18.93 7.34 -6.39
C VAL A 515 -18.77 7.49 -4.87
N GLY A 516 -18.03 6.60 -4.20
CA GLY A 516 -17.75 6.76 -2.77
C GLY A 516 -16.85 7.96 -2.49
N VAL A 517 -15.59 7.87 -2.94
CA VAL A 517 -14.59 8.95 -2.86
C VAL A 517 -14.03 9.22 -4.26
N HIS A 518 -14.11 10.46 -4.74
CA HIS A 518 -13.55 10.88 -6.02
C HIS A 518 -12.39 11.84 -5.78
N VAL A 519 -11.19 11.53 -6.30
CA VAL A 519 -10.00 12.37 -6.15
C VAL A 519 -9.55 12.88 -7.51
N ASP A 520 -9.84 14.14 -7.81
CA ASP A 520 -9.49 14.78 -9.09
C ASP A 520 -8.10 15.41 -9.03
N GLY A 521 -7.06 14.58 -9.00
CA GLY A 521 -5.67 15.04 -9.05
C GLY A 521 -5.20 15.83 -7.82
N ALA A 522 -5.75 15.58 -6.63
CA ALA A 522 -5.22 16.15 -5.40
C ALA A 522 -3.85 15.51 -5.05
N PRO A 523 -2.81 16.29 -4.73
CA PRO A 523 -1.52 15.73 -4.32
C PRO A 523 -1.55 15.26 -2.87
N ASN A 524 -0.96 14.09 -2.59
CA ASN A 524 -0.78 13.54 -1.23
C ASN A 524 -2.10 13.33 -0.47
N ALA A 525 -3.17 12.98 -1.18
CA ALA A 525 -4.43 12.63 -0.52
C ALA A 525 -4.29 11.27 0.18
N THR A 526 -4.75 11.20 1.43
CA THR A 526 -4.76 9.98 2.24
C THR A 526 -6.20 9.55 2.46
N ILE A 527 -6.50 8.29 2.13
CA ILE A 527 -7.82 7.69 2.35
C ILE A 527 -7.57 6.45 3.20
N ASP A 528 -7.94 6.49 4.48
CA ASP A 528 -7.61 5.42 5.43
C ASP A 528 -8.83 4.93 6.23
N SER A 529 -8.90 3.61 6.47
CA SER A 529 -9.84 3.01 7.44
C SER A 529 -11.33 3.37 7.26
N ASN A 530 -11.77 3.74 6.05
CA ASN A 530 -13.17 4.02 5.73
C ASN A 530 -13.93 2.73 5.38
N VAL A 531 -15.23 2.71 5.62
CA VAL A 531 -16.15 1.74 5.02
C VAL A 531 -16.76 2.39 3.78
N VAL A 532 -16.41 1.91 2.58
CA VAL A 532 -16.86 2.47 1.29
C VAL A 532 -17.64 1.40 0.54
N ALA A 533 -18.97 1.46 0.64
CA ALA A 533 -19.80 0.38 0.14
C ALA A 533 -21.16 0.84 -0.41
N GLY A 534 -21.68 0.10 -1.39
CA GLY A 534 -23.01 0.32 -1.94
C GLY A 534 -23.14 1.51 -2.91
N ASN A 535 -22.04 2.11 -3.34
CA ASN A 535 -22.06 3.22 -4.29
C ASN A 535 -22.44 2.72 -5.70
N THR A 536 -23.03 3.59 -6.53
CA THR A 536 -23.51 3.17 -7.87
C THR A 536 -22.40 3.00 -8.91
N GLY A 537 -21.27 3.69 -8.73
CA GLY A 537 -20.03 3.58 -9.50
C GLY A 537 -18.92 2.95 -8.67
N ALA A 538 -17.68 3.40 -8.86
CA ALA A 538 -16.53 2.90 -8.11
C ALA A 538 -16.62 3.25 -6.61
N GLY A 539 -15.93 2.45 -5.79
CA GLY A 539 -15.74 2.78 -4.37
C GLY A 539 -14.89 4.03 -4.23
N ILE A 540 -13.65 3.97 -4.74
CA ILE A 540 -12.71 5.08 -4.80
C ILE A 540 -12.27 5.26 -6.26
N GLU A 541 -12.35 6.49 -6.76
CA GLU A 541 -11.96 6.83 -8.14
C GLU A 541 -10.91 7.95 -8.13
N PRO A 542 -9.61 7.58 -8.10
CA PRO A 542 -8.52 8.55 -8.23
C PRO A 542 -8.26 8.90 -9.69
N SER A 543 -8.03 10.17 -9.99
CA SER A 543 -7.58 10.64 -11.30
C SER A 543 -6.17 11.23 -11.19
N ALA A 544 -5.27 10.85 -12.10
CA ALA A 544 -3.92 11.40 -12.15
C ALA A 544 -3.48 11.64 -13.60
N THR A 545 -3.07 12.89 -13.88
CA THR A 545 -2.39 13.25 -15.14
C THR A 545 -0.87 13.36 -14.98
N THR A 546 -0.36 13.19 -13.76
CA THR A 546 1.07 13.22 -13.36
C THR A 546 1.24 12.36 -12.10
N PRO A 547 2.42 11.76 -11.84
CA PRO A 547 2.65 10.97 -10.63
C PRO A 547 2.37 11.80 -9.37
N ARG A 548 1.35 11.37 -8.62
CA ARG A 548 0.86 11.99 -7.38
C ARG A 548 0.60 10.86 -6.40
N SER A 549 1.20 10.93 -5.21
CA SER A 549 1.01 9.96 -4.14
C SER A 549 -0.42 10.03 -3.61
N ILE A 550 -1.30 9.14 -4.06
CA ILE A 550 -2.62 8.95 -3.45
C ILE A 550 -2.55 7.66 -2.65
N THR A 551 -2.52 7.79 -1.34
CA THR A 551 -2.36 6.66 -0.42
C THR A 551 -3.74 6.19 0.02
N ILE A 552 -4.08 4.96 -0.34
CA ILE A 552 -5.32 4.29 0.03
C ILE A 552 -4.94 3.09 0.89
N THR A 553 -5.31 3.11 2.16
CA THR A 553 -4.89 2.09 3.13
C THR A 553 -6.06 1.61 4.00
N ALA A 554 -6.08 0.31 4.33
CA ALA A 554 -7.00 -0.32 5.29
C ALA A 554 -8.52 -0.07 5.12
N ASN A 555 -8.96 0.51 4.00
CA ASN A 555 -10.38 0.77 3.74
C ASN A 555 -11.14 -0.55 3.49
N SER A 556 -12.32 -0.67 4.09
CA SER A 556 -13.31 -1.70 3.79
C SER A 556 -14.11 -1.28 2.57
N ILE A 557 -13.64 -1.65 1.38
CA ILE A 557 -14.25 -1.31 0.09
C ILE A 557 -14.98 -2.54 -0.43
N HIS A 558 -16.31 -2.49 -0.57
CA HIS A 558 -17.08 -3.64 -1.06
C HIS A 558 -18.50 -3.29 -1.55
N THR A 559 -19.13 -4.19 -2.31
CA THR A 559 -20.51 -4.07 -2.80
C THR A 559 -20.76 -2.79 -3.60
N ASN A 560 -19.76 -2.23 -4.26
CA ASN A 560 -19.95 -1.07 -5.14
C ASN A 560 -20.44 -1.54 -6.52
N GLY A 561 -21.06 -0.64 -7.29
CA GLY A 561 -21.60 -0.93 -8.61
C GLY A 561 -20.53 -1.01 -9.71
N GLY A 562 -19.38 -0.37 -9.49
CA GLY A 562 -18.17 -0.44 -10.31
C GLY A 562 -17.02 -1.15 -9.56
N LEU A 563 -15.78 -0.90 -9.97
CA LEU A 563 -14.60 -1.44 -9.30
C LEU A 563 -14.42 -0.84 -7.89
N GLY A 564 -13.73 -1.57 -7.01
CA GLY A 564 -13.42 -1.05 -5.66
C GLY A 564 -12.55 0.20 -5.71
N ILE A 565 -11.46 0.13 -6.48
CA ILE A 565 -10.57 1.24 -6.84
C ILE A 565 -10.49 1.25 -8.37
N ASP A 566 -10.74 2.40 -9.00
CA ASP A 566 -10.72 2.59 -10.47
C ASP A 566 -9.89 3.83 -10.80
N TRP A 567 -8.68 3.65 -11.32
CA TRP A 567 -7.82 4.76 -11.69
C TRP A 567 -8.26 5.37 -13.02
N ASN A 568 -8.43 6.69 -13.05
CA ASN A 568 -8.88 7.47 -14.21
C ASN A 568 -10.24 7.07 -14.81
N GLY A 569 -10.98 6.13 -14.21
CA GLY A 569 -12.23 5.62 -14.75
C GLY A 569 -12.04 4.87 -16.08
N ASP A 570 -10.84 4.32 -16.32
CA ASP A 570 -10.49 3.63 -17.57
C ASP A 570 -10.64 2.12 -17.51
N GLY A 571 -11.01 1.59 -16.33
CA GLY A 571 -11.25 0.17 -16.11
C GLY A 571 -10.13 -0.43 -15.30
N ILE A 572 -9.49 -1.46 -15.83
CA ILE A 572 -8.49 -2.23 -15.08
C ILE A 572 -7.12 -1.91 -15.64
N THR A 573 -6.25 -1.38 -14.79
CA THR A 573 -4.80 -1.30 -15.00
C THR A 573 -4.24 -2.72 -15.09
N LEU A 574 -3.65 -3.06 -16.24
CA LEU A 574 -3.14 -4.41 -16.48
C LEU A 574 -1.75 -4.57 -15.87
N ASN A 575 -1.39 -5.81 -15.54
CA ASN A 575 -0.05 -6.15 -15.10
C ASN A 575 0.82 -6.48 -16.32
N ASP A 576 1.40 -5.47 -16.98
CA ASP A 576 2.07 -5.61 -18.28
C ASP A 576 3.49 -5.02 -18.36
N TRP A 577 4.31 -5.64 -19.23
CA TRP A 577 5.70 -5.23 -19.50
C TRP A 577 5.83 -4.58 -20.88
N PRO A 578 6.58 -3.47 -21.03
CA PRO A 578 7.12 -2.64 -19.96
C PRO A 578 6.04 -1.74 -19.36
N ASP A 579 6.06 -1.56 -18.04
CA ASP A 579 5.23 -0.58 -17.34
C ASP A 579 5.56 0.85 -17.86
N THR A 580 4.65 1.39 -18.67
CA THR A 580 4.82 2.71 -19.31
C THR A 580 3.81 3.74 -18.87
N ASP A 581 2.85 3.36 -18.03
CA ASP A 581 1.93 4.30 -17.42
C ASP A 581 2.51 4.83 -16.08
N ASN A 582 1.77 5.72 -15.41
CA ASN A 582 2.24 6.36 -14.17
C ASN A 582 1.43 5.89 -12.95
N VAL A 583 0.76 4.74 -13.05
CA VAL A 583 -0.03 4.13 -11.99
C VAL A 583 0.65 2.83 -11.58
N VAL A 584 0.57 2.47 -10.29
CA VAL A 584 1.10 1.18 -9.84
C VAL A 584 0.19 0.08 -10.39
N ASN A 585 0.75 -0.78 -11.24
CA ASN A 585 0.04 -1.92 -11.80
C ASN A 585 -0.55 -2.80 -10.69
N ARG A 586 -1.77 -3.31 -10.92
CA ARG A 586 -2.42 -4.20 -9.96
C ARG A 586 -1.65 -5.53 -9.84
N PRO A 587 -1.53 -6.10 -8.63
CA PRO A 587 -0.97 -7.43 -8.49
C PRO A 587 -1.94 -8.48 -9.04
N PHE A 588 -1.38 -9.62 -9.45
CA PHE A 588 -2.12 -10.84 -9.75
C PHE A 588 -1.83 -11.88 -8.66
N VAL A 589 -2.86 -12.47 -8.07
CA VAL A 589 -2.67 -13.51 -7.05
C VAL A 589 -2.56 -14.88 -7.73
N GLN A 590 -1.37 -15.48 -7.65
CA GLN A 590 -1.06 -16.76 -8.26
C GLN A 590 -1.60 -17.93 -7.43
N ALA A 591 -1.37 -17.89 -6.12
CA ALA A 591 -1.71 -18.95 -5.19
C ALA A 591 -1.97 -18.37 -3.80
N ALA A 592 -2.83 -19.02 -3.02
CA ALA A 592 -3.00 -18.74 -1.60
C ALA A 592 -3.32 -20.04 -0.88
N HIS A 593 -2.59 -20.37 0.18
CA HIS A 593 -2.82 -21.61 0.93
C HIS A 593 -2.54 -21.44 2.43
N ASP A 594 -3.15 -22.29 3.25
CA ASP A 594 -2.93 -22.31 4.69
C ASP A 594 -1.45 -22.58 5.02
N ALA A 595 -0.79 -21.63 5.70
CA ALA A 595 0.58 -21.74 6.16
C ALA A 595 0.67 -22.31 7.60
N GLY A 596 -0.48 -22.65 8.19
CA GLY A 596 -0.62 -23.09 9.56
C GLY A 596 -0.56 -21.95 10.58
N ALA A 597 -0.94 -22.28 11.82
CA ALA A 597 -0.98 -21.33 12.94
C ALA A 597 -1.86 -20.09 12.72
N GLY A 598 -2.86 -20.17 11.84
CA GLY A 598 -3.78 -19.08 11.53
C GLY A 598 -3.21 -18.05 10.55
N ASN A 599 -2.35 -18.49 9.63
CA ASN A 599 -1.82 -17.66 8.56
C ASN A 599 -2.07 -18.30 7.19
N VAL A 600 -2.16 -17.47 6.16
CA VAL A 600 -2.17 -17.87 4.75
C VAL A 600 -0.91 -17.33 4.10
N GLU A 601 -0.21 -18.19 3.37
CA GLU A 601 0.85 -17.77 2.45
C GLU A 601 0.22 -17.42 1.11
N VAL A 602 0.52 -16.23 0.61
CA VAL A 602 -0.01 -15.72 -0.66
C VAL A 602 1.16 -15.50 -1.62
N VAL A 603 1.09 -16.16 -2.77
CA VAL A 603 2.03 -15.96 -3.88
C VAL A 603 1.37 -15.05 -4.89
N LEU A 604 2.04 -13.96 -5.24
CA LEU A 604 1.56 -12.98 -6.21
C LEU A 604 2.58 -12.70 -7.30
N VAL A 605 2.11 -12.18 -8.41
CA VAL A 605 2.89 -11.66 -9.52
C VAL A 605 2.61 -10.18 -9.63
N ALA A 606 3.66 -9.38 -9.75
CA ALA A 606 3.53 -7.96 -10.01
C ALA A 606 4.69 -7.52 -10.93
N ASP A 607 4.37 -6.78 -11.97
CA ASP A 607 5.31 -6.03 -12.80
C ASP A 607 5.36 -4.62 -12.24
N LEU A 608 6.42 -4.34 -11.50
CA LEU A 608 6.59 -3.10 -10.76
C LEU A 608 7.95 -2.51 -11.11
N PRO A 609 8.07 -1.18 -11.22
CA PRO A 609 9.37 -0.53 -11.28
C PRO A 609 10.31 -0.98 -10.15
N ALA A 610 11.62 -0.81 -10.36
CA ALA A 610 12.59 -1.17 -9.33
C ALA A 610 12.39 -0.29 -8.08
N GLY A 611 12.08 -0.90 -6.94
CA GLY A 611 11.69 -0.18 -5.73
C GLY A 611 11.18 -1.09 -4.60
N ASP A 612 10.84 -0.47 -3.47
CA ASP A 612 10.25 -1.13 -2.31
C ASP A 612 8.74 -0.88 -2.29
N TYR A 613 7.96 -1.91 -1.94
CA TYR A 613 6.50 -1.86 -1.96
C TYR A 613 5.91 -2.60 -0.75
N SER A 614 4.72 -2.19 -0.35
CA SER A 614 3.88 -2.88 0.64
C SER A 614 2.65 -3.46 -0.06
N ILE A 615 2.38 -4.74 0.19
CA ILE A 615 1.17 -5.43 -0.29
C ILE A 615 0.14 -5.42 0.83
N GLN A 616 -1.06 -4.93 0.56
CA GLN A 616 -2.19 -5.03 1.49
C GLN A 616 -3.08 -6.19 1.08
N ALA A 617 -3.49 -7.01 2.04
CA ALA A 617 -4.35 -8.15 1.82
C ALA A 617 -5.71 -7.94 2.51
N PHE A 618 -6.77 -8.34 1.82
CA PHE A 618 -8.14 -8.18 2.25
C PHE A 618 -8.92 -9.48 2.12
N ALA A 619 -9.66 -9.86 3.15
CA ALA A 619 -10.62 -10.96 3.12
C ALA A 619 -12.00 -10.47 2.67
N ASN A 620 -12.64 -11.29 1.84
CA ASN A 620 -13.92 -11.04 1.19
C ASN A 620 -14.91 -12.16 1.56
N PRO A 621 -15.49 -12.13 2.78
CA PRO A 621 -16.41 -13.17 3.24
C PRO A 621 -17.69 -13.27 2.40
N GLY A 622 -18.02 -12.24 1.61
CA GLY A 622 -19.09 -12.28 0.61
C GLY A 622 -18.78 -13.09 -0.65
N GLY A 623 -17.54 -13.54 -0.83
CA GLY A 623 -17.04 -14.21 -2.03
C GLY A 623 -16.40 -13.25 -3.03
N ALA A 624 -16.14 -13.75 -4.24
CA ALA A 624 -15.59 -12.97 -5.34
C ALA A 624 -16.54 -11.86 -5.79
N ASP A 625 -15.99 -10.71 -6.14
CA ASP A 625 -16.74 -9.59 -6.70
C ASP A 625 -17.34 -9.95 -8.08
N PRO A 626 -18.59 -9.54 -8.40
CA PRO A 626 -19.22 -9.86 -9.69
C PRO A 626 -18.52 -9.30 -10.94
N THR A 627 -17.69 -8.25 -10.81
CA THR A 627 -16.87 -7.72 -11.92
C THR A 627 -15.72 -8.65 -12.28
N GLY A 628 -15.36 -9.60 -11.39
CA GLY A 628 -14.22 -10.49 -11.52
C GLY A 628 -12.92 -9.93 -10.94
N PHE A 629 -12.91 -8.65 -10.56
CA PHE A 629 -11.77 -7.97 -9.95
C PHE A 629 -12.18 -7.64 -8.52
N GLY A 630 -11.46 -8.22 -7.56
CA GLY A 630 -11.92 -8.28 -6.17
C GLY A 630 -12.04 -6.89 -5.58
N GLU A 631 -13.04 -6.64 -4.75
CA GLU A 631 -12.96 -5.53 -3.80
C GLU A 631 -12.25 -6.02 -2.52
N GLY A 632 -12.10 -5.17 -1.52
CA GLY A 632 -11.41 -5.50 -0.27
C GLY A 632 -12.27 -5.20 0.95
N GLN A 633 -13.05 -6.19 1.42
CA GLN A 633 -14.00 -5.95 2.52
C GLN A 633 -13.33 -5.86 3.90
N THR A 634 -12.44 -6.78 4.25
CA THR A 634 -11.82 -6.82 5.59
C THR A 634 -10.32 -6.81 5.44
N TYR A 635 -9.65 -5.73 5.86
CA TYR A 635 -8.19 -5.72 5.91
C TYR A 635 -7.67 -6.79 6.88
N VAL A 636 -6.84 -7.72 6.38
CA VAL A 636 -6.29 -8.83 7.18
C VAL A 636 -4.82 -8.64 7.54
N GLY A 637 -4.08 -7.85 6.76
CA GLY A 637 -2.68 -7.56 7.03
C GLY A 637 -1.93 -7.06 5.80
N SER A 638 -0.62 -6.94 5.93
CA SER A 638 0.27 -6.54 4.86
C SER A 638 1.61 -7.29 4.89
N GLY A 639 2.34 -7.24 3.78
CA GLY A 639 3.71 -7.73 3.66
C GLY A 639 4.55 -6.84 2.74
N SER A 640 5.85 -6.76 3.00
CA SER A 640 6.78 -5.93 2.19
C SER A 640 7.47 -6.76 1.11
N ILE A 641 7.66 -6.16 -0.05
CA ILE A 641 8.38 -6.75 -1.20
C ILE A 641 9.36 -5.73 -1.79
N THR A 642 10.38 -6.20 -2.51
CA THR A 642 11.31 -5.34 -3.27
C THR A 642 11.36 -5.84 -4.70
N SER A 643 10.97 -5.01 -5.66
CA SER A 643 11.03 -5.31 -7.10
C SER A 643 12.39 -4.92 -7.68
N ALA A 644 12.93 -5.76 -8.56
CA ALA A 644 14.12 -5.45 -9.34
C ALA A 644 13.81 -4.64 -10.61
N GLY A 645 12.53 -4.47 -10.97
CA GLY A 645 12.10 -3.74 -12.16
C GLY A 645 12.50 -4.41 -13.46
N THR A 646 12.51 -5.75 -13.47
CA THR A 646 13.00 -6.55 -14.60
C THR A 646 11.91 -7.23 -15.43
N GLY A 647 10.64 -6.97 -15.09
CA GLY A 647 9.46 -7.61 -15.66
C GLY A 647 8.48 -8.02 -14.56
N PRO A 648 7.47 -8.83 -14.92
CA PRO A 648 6.63 -9.51 -13.94
C PRO A 648 7.49 -10.34 -12.99
N GLU A 649 7.46 -10.01 -11.70
CA GLU A 649 8.21 -10.66 -10.64
C GLU A 649 7.27 -11.38 -9.68
N TYR A 650 7.74 -12.47 -9.08
CA TYR A 650 6.97 -13.30 -8.15
C TYR A 650 7.37 -12.99 -6.71
N PHE A 651 6.37 -12.77 -5.86
CA PHE A 651 6.57 -12.49 -4.46
C PHE A 651 5.71 -13.40 -3.59
N THR A 652 6.19 -13.65 -2.38
CA THR A 652 5.45 -14.38 -1.35
C THR A 652 5.30 -13.50 -0.14
N ILE A 653 4.07 -13.38 0.36
CA ILE A 653 3.76 -12.73 1.64
C ILE A 653 2.99 -13.71 2.53
N VAL A 654 3.05 -13.51 3.84
CA VAL A 654 2.28 -14.29 4.81
C VAL A 654 1.41 -13.35 5.61
N VAL A 655 0.11 -13.61 5.63
CA VAL A 655 -0.89 -12.77 6.32
C VAL A 655 -1.76 -13.63 7.25
N PRO A 656 -2.35 -13.05 8.30
CA PRO A 656 -3.34 -13.75 9.11
C PRO A 656 -4.53 -14.24 8.25
N GLY A 657 -4.95 -15.48 8.44
CA GLY A 657 -6.03 -16.10 7.67
C GLY A 657 -6.12 -17.61 7.87
N ALA A 658 -7.03 -18.27 7.15
CA ALA A 658 -7.16 -19.72 7.11
C ALA A 658 -7.60 -20.21 5.72
N SER A 659 -7.53 -21.53 5.50
CA SER A 659 -8.15 -22.17 4.34
C SER A 659 -9.64 -21.80 4.24
N GLY A 660 -10.08 -21.52 3.01
CA GLY A 660 -11.42 -21.06 2.66
C GLY A 660 -11.58 -19.53 2.62
N ASP A 661 -10.63 -18.75 3.13
CA ASP A 661 -10.67 -17.29 3.02
C ASP A 661 -10.55 -16.85 1.56
N VAL A 662 -11.40 -15.93 1.13
CA VAL A 662 -11.35 -15.33 -0.22
C VAL A 662 -10.58 -14.03 -0.14
N LEU A 663 -9.40 -13.98 -0.74
CA LEU A 663 -8.43 -12.90 -0.59
C LEU A 663 -8.31 -12.05 -1.86
N SER A 664 -8.19 -10.73 -1.70
CA SER A 664 -7.76 -9.77 -2.73
C SER A 664 -6.60 -8.93 -2.21
N LEU A 665 -5.80 -8.36 -3.10
CA LEU A 665 -4.60 -7.60 -2.77
C LEU A 665 -4.57 -6.24 -3.47
N THR A 666 -3.89 -5.27 -2.85
CA THR A 666 -3.37 -4.06 -3.52
C THR A 666 -1.86 -3.95 -3.29
N VAL A 667 -1.16 -3.26 -4.18
CA VAL A 667 0.26 -2.88 -4.04
C VAL A 667 0.32 -1.40 -3.72
N LEU A 668 1.20 -1.00 -2.83
CA LEU A 668 1.46 0.37 -2.44
C LEU A 668 2.97 0.64 -2.49
N GLU A 669 3.39 1.75 -3.10
CA GLU A 669 4.79 2.17 -3.05
C GLU A 669 5.23 2.47 -1.61
N ASP A 670 6.39 1.95 -1.21
CA ASP A 670 7.07 2.31 0.04
C ASP A 670 8.20 3.29 -0.28
N LEU A 671 8.01 4.56 0.10
CA LEU A 671 8.98 5.63 -0.17
C LEU A 671 10.04 5.72 0.95
N GLY A 672 9.93 4.87 1.98
CA GLY A 672 10.82 4.83 3.13
C GLY A 672 10.48 5.85 4.22
N ALA A 673 11.07 5.67 5.41
CA ALA A 673 10.87 6.54 6.57
C ALA A 673 9.39 6.73 7.00
N GLY A 674 8.55 5.72 6.74
CA GLY A 674 7.12 5.76 7.04
C GLY A 674 6.27 6.52 6.01
N GLN A 675 6.86 6.94 4.88
CA GLN A 675 6.12 7.58 3.80
C GLN A 675 5.63 6.55 2.79
N LEU A 676 4.35 6.60 2.46
CA LEU A 676 3.71 5.73 1.48
C LEU A 676 3.37 6.52 0.21
N GLY A 677 3.41 5.83 -0.94
CA GLY A 677 3.11 6.40 -2.25
C GLY A 677 1.70 6.07 -2.74
N SER A 678 1.58 5.79 -4.03
CA SER A 678 0.31 5.46 -4.67
C SER A 678 -0.10 4.00 -4.47
N THR A 679 -1.40 3.75 -4.29
CA THR A 679 -1.98 2.40 -4.20
C THR A 679 -2.51 1.95 -5.57
N SER A 680 -2.22 0.69 -5.95
CA SER A 680 -2.78 0.04 -7.14
C SER A 680 -4.29 -0.22 -7.01
N GLU A 681 -4.91 -0.63 -8.11
CA GLU A 681 -6.22 -1.29 -8.06
C GLU A 681 -6.11 -2.67 -7.39
N PHE A 682 -7.26 -3.25 -7.06
CA PHE A 682 -7.32 -4.57 -6.47
C PHE A 682 -7.02 -5.69 -7.47
N SER A 683 -6.40 -6.76 -6.98
CA SER A 683 -6.27 -8.03 -7.68
C SER A 683 -7.63 -8.71 -7.90
N THR A 684 -7.65 -9.72 -8.77
CA THR A 684 -8.71 -10.75 -8.72
C THR A 684 -8.70 -11.45 -7.35
N THR A 685 -9.83 -11.99 -6.93
CA THR A 685 -9.87 -12.78 -5.68
C THR A 685 -9.32 -14.19 -5.89
N ILE A 686 -8.66 -14.73 -4.88
CA ILE A 686 -8.30 -16.16 -4.78
C ILE A 686 -8.88 -16.74 -3.50
N GLN A 687 -9.35 -17.98 -3.54
CA GLN A 687 -9.75 -18.69 -2.33
C GLN A 687 -8.56 -19.49 -1.81
N ALA A 688 -8.18 -19.28 -0.55
CA ALA A 688 -7.06 -19.97 0.06
C ALA A 688 -7.36 -21.47 0.20
N GLY A 689 -6.48 -22.33 -0.30
CA GLY A 689 -6.60 -23.79 -0.18
C GLY A 689 -5.84 -24.37 1.01
N GLU A 690 -5.76 -25.70 1.02
CA GLU A 690 -5.13 -26.54 2.02
C GLU A 690 -3.64 -26.80 1.73
N LEU A 691 -2.90 -27.16 2.78
CA LEU A 691 -1.51 -27.59 2.70
C LEU A 691 -1.40 -29.11 2.91
N LEU A 692 -1.11 -29.84 1.84
CA LEU A 692 -1.07 -31.30 1.79
C LEU A 692 0.37 -31.80 1.73
N ALA A 693 0.82 -32.57 2.73
CA ALA A 693 2.21 -33.00 2.84
C ALA A 693 2.39 -34.47 2.45
N VAL A 694 2.90 -34.72 1.24
CA VAL A 694 3.25 -36.05 0.75
C VAL A 694 4.39 -36.62 1.58
N ASN A 695 4.15 -37.77 2.21
CA ASN A 695 5.09 -38.41 3.13
C ASN A 695 5.36 -39.89 2.79
N SER A 696 4.91 -40.36 1.63
CA SER A 696 5.11 -41.72 1.14
C SER A 696 5.25 -41.72 -0.38
N THR A 697 6.16 -42.56 -0.92
CA THR A 697 6.25 -42.76 -2.38
C THR A 697 5.28 -43.82 -2.92
N ALA A 698 4.39 -44.34 -2.08
CA ALA A 698 3.32 -45.22 -2.54
C ALA A 698 2.35 -44.48 -3.49
N ASN A 699 1.42 -45.22 -4.09
CA ASN A 699 0.48 -44.72 -5.09
C ASN A 699 -0.98 -45.07 -4.75
N THR A 700 -1.30 -45.16 -3.46
CA THR A 700 -2.66 -45.40 -2.97
C THR A 700 -3.41 -44.07 -2.94
N GLY A 701 -4.64 -44.02 -3.47
CA GLY A 701 -5.47 -42.81 -3.42
C GLY A 701 -6.01 -42.52 -2.03
N ASP A 702 -6.64 -41.36 -1.89
CA ASP A 702 -7.21 -40.92 -0.62
C ASP A 702 -8.36 -41.84 -0.18
N ALA A 703 -8.45 -42.12 1.12
CA ALA A 703 -9.51 -42.94 1.67
C ALA A 703 -10.87 -42.21 1.68
N VAL A 704 -10.88 -40.90 1.90
CA VAL A 704 -12.05 -40.03 1.98
C VAL A 704 -11.75 -38.64 1.37
N PRO A 705 -11.73 -38.52 0.02
CA PRO A 705 -11.51 -37.23 -0.63
C PRO A 705 -12.45 -36.11 -0.15
N GLY A 706 -11.90 -34.94 0.14
CA GLY A 706 -12.58 -33.71 0.55
C GLY A 706 -12.83 -33.61 2.05
N ASP A 707 -12.09 -34.35 2.88
CA ASP A 707 -12.19 -34.31 4.34
C ASP A 707 -11.14 -33.43 5.04
N GLY A 708 -10.29 -32.77 4.26
CA GLY A 708 -9.23 -31.87 4.66
C GLY A 708 -7.95 -32.57 5.12
N LEU A 709 -7.83 -33.88 4.88
CA LEU A 709 -6.70 -34.69 5.30
C LEU A 709 -6.25 -35.59 4.15
N CYS A 710 -5.03 -35.39 3.67
CA CYS A 710 -4.39 -36.38 2.81
C CYS A 710 -4.07 -37.66 3.61
N ASP A 711 -4.91 -38.70 3.50
CA ASP A 711 -4.76 -39.97 4.22
C ASP A 711 -5.26 -41.17 3.39
N THR A 712 -4.38 -42.12 3.09
CA THR A 712 -4.73 -43.37 2.40
C THR A 712 -5.50 -44.36 3.29
N GLY A 713 -5.66 -44.06 4.58
CA GLY A 713 -6.15 -44.96 5.63
C GLY A 713 -5.09 -45.97 6.09
N GLY A 714 -3.85 -45.82 5.62
CA GLY A 714 -2.67 -46.63 5.92
C GLY A 714 -1.70 -45.94 6.88
N LEU A 715 -0.50 -46.51 7.02
CA LEU A 715 0.62 -45.88 7.71
C LEU A 715 1.86 -45.93 6.84
N ASN A 716 2.66 -44.86 6.85
CA ASN A 716 3.92 -44.77 6.11
C ASN A 716 5.04 -45.61 6.75
N SER A 717 6.26 -45.49 6.23
CA SER A 717 7.42 -46.24 6.73
C SER A 717 7.87 -45.92 8.16
N GLU A 718 7.41 -44.79 8.73
CA GLU A 718 7.70 -44.35 10.10
C GLU A 718 6.54 -44.61 11.07
N GLY A 719 5.37 -45.02 10.55
CA GLY A 719 4.19 -45.34 11.33
C GLY A 719 3.21 -44.18 11.52
N ASP A 720 3.36 -43.10 10.75
CA ASP A 720 2.44 -41.95 10.69
C ASP A 720 1.38 -42.17 9.59
N PRO A 721 0.23 -41.46 9.62
CA PRO A 721 -0.76 -41.50 8.55
C PRO A 721 -0.11 -41.28 7.18
N GLU A 722 -0.44 -42.13 6.22
CA GLU A 722 0.20 -42.14 4.91
C GLU A 722 -0.48 -41.14 3.97
N CYS A 723 0.27 -40.18 3.45
CA CYS A 723 -0.13 -39.29 2.37
C CYS A 723 0.75 -39.57 1.14
N THR A 724 0.13 -39.99 0.04
CA THR A 724 0.82 -40.15 -1.25
C THR A 724 0.51 -38.98 -2.18
N LEU A 725 1.29 -38.79 -3.25
CA LEU A 725 0.98 -37.78 -4.27
C LEU A 725 -0.42 -38.00 -4.88
N ARG A 726 -0.84 -39.24 -5.07
CA ARG A 726 -2.19 -39.54 -5.56
C ARG A 726 -3.25 -39.10 -4.55
N ALA A 727 -3.08 -39.44 -3.28
CA ALA A 727 -4.02 -39.05 -2.24
C ALA A 727 -4.10 -37.52 -2.11
N ALA A 728 -2.97 -36.83 -2.19
CA ALA A 728 -2.93 -35.38 -2.15
C ALA A 728 -3.67 -34.73 -3.35
N ILE A 729 -3.54 -35.30 -4.56
CA ILE A 729 -4.30 -34.83 -5.73
C ILE A 729 -5.80 -35.18 -5.59
N ASP A 730 -6.13 -36.37 -5.10
CA ASP A 730 -7.53 -36.78 -4.85
C ASP A 730 -8.20 -35.82 -3.85
N GLU A 731 -7.49 -35.44 -2.79
CA GLU A 731 -7.96 -34.49 -1.78
C GLU A 731 -8.11 -33.10 -2.37
N ALA A 732 -7.06 -32.58 -3.02
CA ALA A 732 -7.09 -31.26 -3.65
C ALA A 732 -8.25 -31.12 -4.66
N ASN A 733 -8.45 -32.12 -5.52
CA ASN A 733 -9.56 -32.10 -6.48
C ASN A 733 -10.97 -32.14 -5.84
N ALA A 734 -11.06 -32.45 -4.56
CA ALA A 734 -12.31 -32.54 -3.80
C ALA A 734 -12.52 -31.37 -2.83
N SER A 735 -11.49 -30.56 -2.57
CA SER A 735 -11.53 -29.30 -1.82
C SER A 735 -11.93 -28.12 -2.71
N VAL A 736 -12.02 -26.94 -2.10
CA VAL A 736 -12.23 -25.67 -2.79
C VAL A 736 -11.10 -24.74 -2.39
N GLY A 737 -10.42 -24.17 -3.38
CA GLY A 737 -9.36 -23.20 -3.14
C GLY A 737 -8.10 -23.56 -3.90
N HIS A 738 -7.05 -22.78 -3.71
CA HIS A 738 -5.74 -23.07 -4.32
C HIS A 738 -4.90 -23.92 -3.38
N ASP A 739 -4.94 -25.24 -3.55
CA ASP A 739 -4.24 -26.16 -2.65
C ASP A 739 -2.74 -26.22 -2.95
N THR A 740 -1.95 -26.55 -1.93
CA THR A 740 -0.50 -26.70 -2.05
C THR A 740 -0.03 -28.07 -1.55
N ILE A 741 0.54 -28.85 -2.47
CA ILE A 741 1.17 -30.14 -2.23
C ILE A 741 2.66 -29.94 -2.00
N THR A 742 3.12 -30.31 -0.80
CA THR A 742 4.54 -30.34 -0.41
C THR A 742 5.02 -31.77 -0.20
N PHE A 743 6.33 -31.96 -0.10
CA PHE A 743 6.97 -33.27 0.02
C PHE A 743 7.87 -33.31 1.26
N SER A 744 7.64 -34.30 2.10
CA SER A 744 8.40 -34.57 3.34
C SER A 744 8.58 -36.07 3.55
N VAL A 745 8.88 -36.78 2.46
CA VAL A 745 9.01 -38.23 2.45
C VAL A 745 10.25 -38.66 3.24
N PRO A 746 10.12 -39.57 4.22
CA PRO A 746 11.20 -39.91 5.12
C PRO A 746 12.30 -40.73 4.43
N GLY A 747 13.51 -40.68 5.00
CA GLY A 747 14.65 -41.42 4.46
C GLY A 747 14.50 -42.95 4.54
N SER A 748 13.59 -43.45 5.40
CA SER A 748 13.25 -44.87 5.54
C SER A 748 12.28 -45.39 4.48
N ASP A 749 11.71 -44.51 3.67
CA ASP A 749 10.72 -44.88 2.67
C ASP A 749 11.31 -45.88 1.64
N PRO A 750 10.58 -46.95 1.25
CA PRO A 750 11.06 -47.92 0.29
C PRO A 750 11.44 -47.35 -1.09
N GLY A 751 10.84 -46.22 -1.49
CA GLY A 751 11.16 -45.52 -2.74
C GLY A 751 12.43 -44.67 -2.66
N ASN A 752 13.05 -44.52 -1.48
CA ASN A 752 14.31 -43.80 -1.35
C ASN A 752 15.51 -44.65 -1.78
N ALA A 753 16.11 -44.29 -2.90
CA ALA A 753 17.33 -44.90 -3.43
C ALA A 753 18.48 -43.89 -3.47
N GLY A 754 19.21 -43.77 -2.36
CA GLY A 754 20.42 -42.94 -2.32
C GLY A 754 20.16 -41.44 -2.28
N GLY A 755 19.01 -41.02 -1.73
CA GLY A 755 18.59 -39.61 -1.64
C GLY A 755 17.69 -39.15 -2.79
N ILE A 756 17.19 -40.08 -3.62
CA ILE A 756 16.16 -39.85 -4.62
C ILE A 756 14.93 -40.65 -4.22
N TRP A 757 13.77 -39.99 -4.15
CA TRP A 757 12.49 -40.59 -3.78
C TRP A 757 11.64 -40.83 -5.02
N THR A 758 11.57 -42.07 -5.47
CA THR A 758 10.84 -42.43 -6.70
C THR A 758 9.40 -42.86 -6.38
N ILE A 759 8.43 -42.11 -6.91
CA ILE A 759 6.99 -42.39 -6.91
C ILE A 759 6.64 -43.12 -8.20
N ASP A 760 6.37 -44.43 -8.11
CA ASP A 760 5.96 -45.25 -9.25
C ASP A 760 4.44 -45.37 -9.33
N VAL A 761 3.83 -44.72 -10.32
CA VAL A 761 2.38 -44.75 -10.55
C VAL A 761 1.92 -45.95 -11.40
N GLY A 762 2.87 -46.73 -11.93
CA GLY A 762 2.64 -47.97 -12.64
C GLY A 762 1.73 -47.81 -13.87
N VAL A 763 0.70 -48.65 -13.95
CA VAL A 763 -0.27 -48.67 -15.07
C VAL A 763 -1.58 -47.92 -14.76
N THR A 764 -1.59 -47.16 -13.68
CA THR A 764 -2.72 -46.35 -13.23
C THR A 764 -2.29 -44.88 -13.26
N PRO A 765 -2.72 -44.08 -14.26
CA PRO A 765 -2.38 -42.66 -14.32
C PRO A 765 -2.72 -41.94 -13.01
N LEU A 766 -2.03 -40.84 -12.69
CA LEU A 766 -2.50 -39.95 -11.64
C LEU A 766 -3.88 -39.39 -12.02
N PRO A 767 -4.70 -38.98 -11.03
CA PRO A 767 -5.94 -38.28 -11.32
C PRO A 767 -5.66 -36.98 -12.09
N ASP A 768 -6.58 -36.57 -12.96
CA ASP A 768 -6.53 -35.26 -13.60
C ASP A 768 -6.62 -34.16 -12.54
N ILE A 769 -5.87 -33.08 -12.69
CA ILE A 769 -5.93 -31.91 -11.80
C ILE A 769 -7.05 -30.99 -12.30
N VAL A 770 -8.04 -30.73 -11.47
CA VAL A 770 -9.28 -30.01 -11.86
C VAL A 770 -9.44 -28.64 -11.24
N GLU A 771 -8.54 -28.22 -10.37
CA GLU A 771 -8.46 -26.86 -9.87
C GLU A 771 -7.02 -26.38 -9.73
N GLY A 772 -6.85 -25.06 -9.52
CA GLY A 772 -5.53 -24.46 -9.40
C GLY A 772 -4.78 -25.03 -8.20
N ILE A 773 -3.58 -25.57 -8.42
CA ILE A 773 -2.81 -26.24 -7.38
C ILE A 773 -1.32 -25.89 -7.46
N THR A 774 -0.65 -25.80 -6.32
CA THR A 774 0.82 -25.80 -6.27
C THR A 774 1.32 -27.20 -5.94
N ILE A 775 2.17 -27.79 -6.79
CA ILE A 775 2.93 -29.01 -6.50
C ILE A 775 4.40 -28.62 -6.35
N ASP A 776 4.88 -28.57 -5.12
CA ASP A 776 6.22 -28.10 -4.77
C ASP A 776 7.12 -29.20 -4.18
N ALA A 777 7.85 -29.89 -5.06
CA ALA A 777 8.84 -30.89 -4.65
C ALA A 777 10.15 -30.29 -4.13
N SER A 778 10.35 -28.98 -4.17
CA SER A 778 11.54 -28.32 -3.61
C SER A 778 11.56 -28.39 -2.08
N THR A 779 10.40 -28.60 -1.47
CA THR A 779 10.21 -28.80 -0.04
C THR A 779 10.81 -30.12 0.48
N GLN A 780 11.04 -31.11 -0.40
CA GLN A 780 11.66 -32.37 -0.03
C GLN A 780 13.09 -32.16 0.47
N SER A 781 13.38 -32.72 1.64
CA SER A 781 14.74 -32.67 2.21
C SER A 781 15.75 -33.29 1.25
N GLY A 782 16.79 -32.51 0.89
CA GLY A 782 17.83 -32.92 -0.05
C GLY A 782 17.79 -32.15 -1.38
N TYR A 783 16.69 -31.45 -1.67
CA TYR A 783 16.66 -30.49 -2.78
C TYR A 783 17.62 -29.31 -2.52
N ALA A 784 18.26 -28.85 -3.59
CA ALA A 784 19.05 -27.62 -3.59
C ALA A 784 18.77 -26.82 -4.86
N THR A 785 19.10 -27.41 -6.01
CA THR A 785 18.84 -26.87 -7.36
C THR A 785 18.59 -28.00 -8.37
N THR A 786 18.34 -29.21 -7.88
CA THR A 786 18.21 -30.42 -8.69
C THR A 786 17.11 -31.26 -8.06
N PRO A 787 16.11 -31.71 -8.83
CA PRO A 787 15.04 -32.55 -8.34
C PRO A 787 15.55 -33.75 -7.54
N VAL A 788 14.88 -34.06 -6.43
CA VAL A 788 15.11 -35.27 -5.63
C VAL A 788 13.88 -36.16 -5.52
N VAL A 789 12.73 -35.67 -5.99
CA VAL A 789 11.50 -36.46 -6.12
C VAL A 789 11.34 -36.83 -7.59
N GLU A 790 11.22 -38.12 -7.85
CA GLU A 790 11.09 -38.67 -9.21
C GLU A 790 9.72 -39.33 -9.39
N LEU A 791 8.93 -38.84 -10.32
CA LEU A 791 7.65 -39.40 -10.73
C LEU A 791 7.84 -40.27 -11.97
N VAL A 792 7.51 -41.56 -11.86
CA VAL A 792 7.62 -42.52 -12.96
C VAL A 792 6.30 -43.25 -13.21
N GLY A 793 5.97 -43.48 -14.47
CA GLY A 793 4.76 -44.21 -14.86
C GLY A 793 4.94 -45.01 -16.14
N LEU A 794 3.93 -45.80 -16.51
CA LEU A 794 3.94 -46.67 -17.71
C LEU A 794 2.79 -46.39 -18.68
N VAL A 795 1.88 -45.47 -18.35
CA VAL A 795 0.71 -45.10 -19.15
C VAL A 795 0.29 -43.66 -18.87
N GLY A 796 -0.41 -43.03 -19.81
CA GLY A 796 -0.92 -41.65 -19.67
C GLY A 796 0.19 -40.61 -19.64
N ASP A 797 -0.18 -39.39 -19.24
CA ASP A 797 0.73 -38.27 -18.98
C ASP A 797 1.26 -38.32 -17.55
N GLY A 798 2.36 -37.62 -17.28
CA GLY A 798 2.91 -37.51 -15.93
C GLY A 798 1.98 -36.72 -15.01
N LEU A 799 1.68 -35.48 -15.40
CA LEU A 799 0.67 -34.63 -14.79
C LEU A 799 -0.22 -34.02 -15.87
N HIS A 800 -1.53 -34.05 -15.66
CA HIS A 800 -2.53 -33.53 -16.59
C HIS A 800 -3.40 -32.49 -15.88
N LEU A 801 -3.29 -31.24 -16.31
CA LEU A 801 -4.00 -30.09 -15.77
C LEU A 801 -5.14 -29.73 -16.73
N THR A 802 -6.37 -29.87 -16.26
CA THR A 802 -7.57 -29.62 -17.07
C THR A 802 -7.87 -28.12 -17.19
N GLY A 803 -8.79 -27.76 -18.07
CA GLY A 803 -9.17 -26.36 -18.33
C GLY A 803 -9.73 -25.55 -17.14
N THR A 804 -9.89 -26.14 -15.95
CA THR A 804 -10.26 -25.44 -14.71
C THR A 804 -9.11 -25.31 -13.71
N ALA A 805 -7.94 -25.87 -14.02
CA ALA A 805 -6.74 -25.85 -13.18
C ALA A 805 -5.87 -24.61 -13.38
N GLY A 806 -6.46 -23.48 -13.75
CA GLY A 806 -5.72 -22.22 -13.94
C GLY A 806 -5.07 -21.73 -12.65
N GLY A 807 -3.92 -21.07 -12.77
CA GLY A 807 -3.12 -20.65 -11.62
C GLY A 807 -2.22 -21.74 -11.03
N SER A 808 -2.13 -22.91 -11.64
CA SER A 808 -1.35 -24.03 -11.08
C SER A 808 0.15 -23.82 -11.17
N THR A 809 0.90 -24.33 -10.20
CA THR A 809 2.38 -24.37 -10.23
C THR A 809 2.87 -25.80 -10.11
N VAL A 810 3.81 -26.22 -10.95
CA VAL A 810 4.51 -27.50 -10.82
C VAL A 810 6.01 -27.23 -10.77
N ARG A 811 6.67 -27.65 -9.69
CA ARG A 811 8.11 -27.42 -9.54
C ARG A 811 8.92 -28.54 -8.92
N ALA A 812 10.20 -28.56 -9.31
CA ALA A 812 11.27 -29.38 -8.73
C ALA A 812 11.04 -30.90 -8.82
N LEU A 813 10.21 -31.37 -9.75
CA LEU A 813 9.97 -32.78 -10.02
C LEU A 813 10.86 -33.31 -11.15
N ALA A 814 11.30 -34.56 -11.03
CA ALA A 814 11.76 -35.32 -12.19
C ALA A 814 10.63 -36.22 -12.70
N ILE A 815 10.23 -36.11 -13.95
CA ILE A 815 9.06 -36.81 -14.50
C ILE A 815 9.48 -37.61 -15.74
N GLY A 816 9.25 -38.93 -15.76
CA GLY A 816 9.67 -39.77 -16.89
C GLY A 816 8.99 -41.13 -17.00
N GLY A 817 9.16 -41.79 -18.14
CA GLY A 817 8.67 -43.15 -18.40
C GLY A 817 7.24 -43.26 -18.95
N PHE A 818 6.51 -42.14 -19.01
CA PHE A 818 5.12 -42.06 -19.43
C PHE A 818 4.90 -42.28 -20.94
N THR A 819 3.71 -42.80 -21.30
CA THR A 819 3.34 -43.02 -22.72
C THR A 819 2.77 -41.78 -23.39
N GLY A 820 2.34 -40.80 -22.61
CA GLY A 820 1.92 -39.48 -23.05
C GLY A 820 2.99 -38.43 -22.78
N ASP A 821 2.55 -37.22 -22.51
CA ASP A 821 3.37 -36.07 -22.24
C ASP A 821 3.89 -36.08 -20.78
N GLY A 822 4.99 -35.40 -20.50
CA GLY A 822 5.49 -35.25 -19.14
C GLY A 822 4.51 -34.42 -18.30
N ILE A 823 4.16 -33.25 -18.81
CA ILE A 823 3.14 -32.35 -18.26
C ILE A 823 2.26 -31.83 -19.40
N GLU A 824 0.95 -31.92 -19.26
CA GLU A 824 -0.03 -31.35 -20.19
C GLU A 824 -0.93 -30.32 -19.49
N LEU A 825 -1.09 -29.15 -20.10
CA LEU A 825 -2.04 -28.11 -19.71
C LEU A 825 -3.07 -27.93 -20.82
N GLU A 826 -4.34 -28.19 -20.50
CA GLU A 826 -5.45 -27.94 -21.42
C GLU A 826 -5.78 -26.44 -21.53
N ALA A 827 -6.53 -26.07 -22.58
CA ALA A 827 -7.05 -24.71 -22.71
C ALA A 827 -7.95 -24.34 -21.51
N GLY A 828 -7.66 -23.20 -20.85
CA GLY A 828 -8.31 -22.76 -19.62
C GLY A 828 -7.49 -23.03 -18.35
N ALA A 829 -6.44 -23.86 -18.42
CA ALA A 829 -5.44 -24.00 -17.36
C ALA A 829 -4.47 -22.79 -17.33
N ASP A 830 -5.00 -21.59 -17.57
CA ASP A 830 -4.26 -20.36 -17.84
C ASP A 830 -3.49 -19.91 -16.61
N ARG A 831 -2.49 -19.05 -16.79
CA ARG A 831 -1.68 -18.50 -15.69
C ARG A 831 -0.97 -19.58 -14.87
N SER A 832 -0.62 -20.69 -15.51
CA SER A 832 0.10 -21.79 -14.86
C SER A 832 1.61 -21.59 -14.95
N ARG A 833 2.36 -22.27 -14.08
CA ARG A 833 3.80 -22.12 -13.95
C ARG A 833 4.52 -23.46 -13.82
N ILE A 834 5.45 -23.74 -14.71
CA ILE A 834 6.21 -24.99 -14.74
C ILE A 834 7.69 -24.64 -14.63
N VAL A 835 8.33 -24.95 -13.48
CA VAL A 835 9.70 -24.46 -13.17
C VAL A 835 10.57 -25.50 -12.46
N ASP A 836 11.89 -25.46 -12.64
CA ASP A 836 12.85 -26.37 -11.98
C ASP A 836 12.64 -27.88 -12.20
N ASN A 837 11.83 -28.27 -13.18
CA ASN A 837 11.54 -29.68 -13.41
C ASN A 837 12.58 -30.34 -14.34
N HIS A 838 12.80 -31.63 -14.14
CA HIS A 838 13.53 -32.51 -15.06
C HIS A 838 12.52 -33.41 -15.80
N ILE A 839 12.27 -33.16 -17.07
CA ILE A 839 11.21 -33.82 -17.83
C ILE A 839 11.79 -34.76 -18.88
N GLY A 840 11.37 -36.03 -18.84
CA GLY A 840 11.91 -37.15 -19.62
C GLY A 840 13.31 -37.59 -19.19
N LEU A 841 13.80 -37.10 -18.05
CA LEU A 841 15.12 -37.37 -17.51
C LEU A 841 15.01 -37.96 -16.10
N ASP A 842 16.09 -38.58 -15.62
CA ASP A 842 16.22 -38.93 -14.21
C ASP A 842 16.37 -37.67 -13.32
N ALA A 843 16.27 -37.87 -12.01
CA ALA A 843 16.40 -36.79 -11.02
C ALA A 843 17.68 -35.96 -11.17
N ALA A 844 18.80 -36.57 -11.54
CA ALA A 844 20.06 -35.86 -11.78
C ALA A 844 20.14 -35.15 -13.13
N GLY A 845 19.22 -35.43 -14.06
CA GLY A 845 19.25 -34.93 -15.43
C GLY A 845 20.41 -35.51 -16.25
N THR A 846 20.90 -36.70 -15.91
CA THR A 846 22.06 -37.34 -16.54
C THR A 846 21.71 -38.56 -17.37
N THR A 847 20.56 -39.18 -17.12
CA THR A 847 20.07 -40.34 -17.88
C THR A 847 18.65 -40.13 -18.39
N ALA A 848 18.34 -40.75 -19.52
CA ALA A 848 17.01 -40.64 -20.13
C ALA A 848 16.01 -41.53 -19.39
N ASN A 849 14.87 -40.95 -19.02
CA ASN A 849 13.67 -41.65 -18.58
C ASN A 849 12.54 -41.31 -19.56
N ALA A 850 12.70 -41.87 -20.77
CA ALA A 850 12.07 -41.34 -21.98
C ALA A 850 10.53 -41.31 -21.93
N LEU A 851 9.98 -40.24 -22.51
CA LEU A 851 8.55 -40.05 -22.72
C LEU A 851 8.19 -40.48 -24.14
N SER A 852 7.01 -41.09 -24.31
CA SER A 852 6.50 -41.37 -25.66
C SER A 852 5.71 -40.20 -26.26
N GLY A 853 5.40 -39.15 -25.48
CA GLY A 853 4.81 -37.88 -25.93
C GLY A 853 5.80 -36.71 -25.85
N MET A 854 5.26 -35.51 -25.70
CA MET A 854 6.00 -34.26 -25.49
C MET A 854 6.62 -34.20 -24.09
N GLY A 855 7.63 -33.36 -23.89
CA GLY A 855 8.07 -33.03 -22.55
C GLY A 855 6.98 -32.23 -21.82
N ILE A 856 6.70 -31.04 -22.33
CA ILE A 856 5.66 -30.14 -21.81
C ILE A 856 4.75 -29.72 -22.97
N ARG A 857 3.44 -29.90 -22.82
CA ARG A 857 2.42 -29.37 -23.75
C ARG A 857 1.58 -28.30 -23.07
N VAL A 858 1.40 -27.17 -23.74
CA VAL A 858 0.63 -26.02 -23.24
C VAL A 858 -0.40 -25.60 -24.28
N ALA A 859 -1.68 -25.78 -23.96
CA ALA A 859 -2.81 -25.22 -24.70
C ALA A 859 -3.48 -24.04 -23.98
N ALA A 860 -2.96 -23.66 -22.82
CA ALA A 860 -3.42 -22.57 -21.96
C ALA A 860 -2.76 -21.22 -22.29
N ALA A 861 -3.38 -20.13 -21.85
CA ALA A 861 -2.87 -18.76 -21.97
C ALA A 861 -2.00 -18.35 -20.78
N GLU A 862 -1.19 -17.30 -20.95
CA GLU A 862 -0.45 -16.63 -19.86
C GLU A 862 0.41 -17.57 -19.02
N THR A 863 0.87 -18.68 -19.61
CA THR A 863 1.63 -19.73 -18.91
C THR A 863 3.12 -19.42 -18.97
N GLN A 864 3.79 -19.55 -17.83
CA GLN A 864 5.24 -19.42 -17.71
C GLN A 864 5.90 -20.81 -17.67
N ILE A 865 6.76 -21.10 -18.65
CA ILE A 865 7.58 -22.30 -18.70
C ILE A 865 9.03 -21.90 -18.43
N GLY A 866 9.51 -22.22 -17.23
CA GLY A 866 10.81 -21.80 -16.69
C GLY A 866 10.76 -20.41 -16.04
N ASP A 867 11.80 -20.06 -15.28
CA ASP A 867 11.92 -18.77 -14.60
C ASP A 867 13.40 -18.36 -14.45
N ILE A 868 13.67 -17.09 -14.13
CA ILE A 868 15.02 -16.57 -13.87
C ILE A 868 15.64 -17.33 -12.69
N GLY A 869 16.61 -18.20 -12.99
CA GLY A 869 17.24 -19.08 -12.00
C GLY A 869 16.47 -20.37 -11.68
N GLY A 870 15.33 -20.60 -12.36
CA GLY A 870 14.40 -21.72 -12.13
C GLY A 870 14.01 -22.50 -13.40
N GLY A 871 14.93 -22.70 -14.34
CA GLY A 871 14.66 -23.27 -15.66
C GLY A 871 14.39 -24.78 -15.66
N ASN A 872 13.50 -25.27 -16.55
CA ASN A 872 13.28 -26.70 -16.71
C ASN A 872 14.36 -27.35 -17.59
N HIS A 873 14.70 -28.60 -17.28
CA HIS A 873 15.53 -29.47 -18.13
C HIS A 873 14.65 -30.52 -18.81
N VAL A 874 14.48 -30.40 -20.13
CA VAL A 874 13.55 -31.24 -20.91
C VAL A 874 14.33 -32.08 -21.92
N GLY A 875 14.19 -33.40 -21.91
CA GLY A 875 14.90 -34.29 -22.83
C GLY A 875 14.23 -35.64 -23.03
N ALA A 876 14.76 -36.46 -23.94
CA ALA A 876 14.30 -37.83 -24.24
C ALA A 876 12.78 -37.96 -24.46
N SER A 877 12.18 -36.98 -25.14
CA SER A 877 10.76 -36.93 -25.50
C SER A 877 10.58 -36.83 -27.02
N MET A 878 9.34 -36.98 -27.52
CA MET A 878 9.04 -36.78 -28.95
C MET A 878 9.38 -35.34 -29.38
N ARG A 879 8.90 -34.34 -28.63
CA ARG A 879 9.31 -32.93 -28.72
C ARG A 879 9.53 -32.40 -27.31
N GLY A 880 10.34 -31.36 -27.16
CA GLY A 880 10.65 -30.79 -25.85
C GLY A 880 9.46 -30.04 -25.26
N ILE A 881 9.33 -28.76 -25.61
CA ILE A 881 8.26 -27.87 -25.15
C ILE A 881 7.38 -27.51 -26.34
N VAL A 882 6.05 -27.61 -26.18
CA VAL A 882 5.08 -27.36 -27.25
C VAL A 882 3.98 -26.44 -26.73
N VAL A 883 3.88 -25.25 -27.33
CA VAL A 883 2.77 -24.31 -27.12
C VAL A 883 1.85 -24.42 -28.33
N ALA A 884 0.62 -24.88 -28.13
CA ALA A 884 -0.25 -25.24 -29.23
C ALA A 884 -1.73 -24.92 -29.00
N GLY A 885 -2.37 -24.33 -30.01
CA GLY A 885 -3.80 -24.07 -30.03
C GLY A 885 -4.14 -22.59 -29.89
N ALA A 886 -5.28 -22.17 -30.46
CA ALA A 886 -5.72 -20.77 -30.50
C ALA A 886 -5.99 -20.11 -29.14
N ALA A 887 -6.14 -20.91 -28.07
CA ALA A 887 -6.25 -20.39 -26.71
C ALA A 887 -4.87 -20.13 -26.06
N ALA A 888 -3.79 -20.69 -26.62
CA ALA A 888 -2.45 -20.58 -26.08
C ALA A 888 -1.80 -19.25 -26.51
N VAL A 889 -2.22 -18.17 -25.84
CA VAL A 889 -1.74 -16.82 -26.09
C VAL A 889 -0.93 -16.28 -24.92
N ASP A 890 -0.03 -15.33 -25.19
CA ASP A 890 0.71 -14.58 -24.16
C ASP A 890 1.56 -15.49 -23.25
N ASN A 891 2.06 -16.60 -23.81
CA ASN A 891 2.90 -17.58 -23.10
C ASN A 891 4.38 -17.22 -23.14
N GLN A 892 5.12 -17.61 -22.10
CA GLN A 892 6.56 -17.36 -22.00
C GLN A 892 7.34 -18.66 -21.79
N VAL A 893 8.34 -18.92 -22.63
CA VAL A 893 9.29 -20.03 -22.50
C VAL A 893 10.66 -19.42 -22.24
N VAL A 894 11.12 -19.46 -20.98
CA VAL A 894 12.34 -18.75 -20.56
C VAL A 894 13.27 -19.61 -19.72
N ALA A 895 14.57 -19.38 -19.83
CA ALA A 895 15.63 -20.01 -19.03
C ALA A 895 15.70 -21.56 -19.09
N ASN A 896 15.00 -22.21 -20.01
CA ASN A 896 14.96 -23.67 -20.08
C ASN A 896 16.17 -24.26 -20.79
N VAL A 897 16.49 -25.51 -20.46
CA VAL A 897 17.45 -26.34 -21.18
C VAL A 897 16.70 -27.49 -21.85
N VAL A 898 16.70 -27.51 -23.18
CA VAL A 898 15.95 -28.49 -23.98
C VAL A 898 16.90 -29.36 -24.82
N GLY A 899 16.66 -30.67 -24.77
CA GLY A 899 17.38 -31.73 -25.46
C GLY A 899 18.66 -32.20 -24.77
N THR A 900 18.92 -31.73 -23.55
CA THR A 900 19.91 -32.31 -22.63
C THR A 900 19.58 -31.94 -21.18
N GLY A 901 20.32 -32.49 -20.22
CA GLY A 901 20.21 -32.10 -18.82
C GLY A 901 21.34 -31.16 -18.35
N PRO A 902 21.46 -30.90 -17.04
CA PRO A 902 22.32 -29.83 -16.48
C PRO A 902 23.82 -29.97 -16.80
N THR A 903 24.28 -31.15 -17.21
CA THR A 903 25.69 -31.45 -17.47
C THR A 903 26.04 -31.54 -18.96
N GLY A 904 25.07 -31.39 -19.88
CA GLY A 904 25.29 -31.57 -21.32
C GLY A 904 25.53 -33.03 -21.71
N ALA A 905 24.93 -33.99 -21.00
CA ALA A 905 25.13 -35.41 -21.28
C ALA A 905 24.59 -35.81 -22.67
N PRO A 906 25.33 -36.65 -23.43
CA PRO A 906 24.93 -37.06 -24.77
C PRO A 906 23.78 -38.09 -24.74
N GLY A 907 22.93 -38.08 -25.77
CA GLY A 907 21.86 -39.08 -25.96
C GLY A 907 20.55 -38.78 -25.23
N LEU A 908 20.35 -37.53 -24.79
CA LEU A 908 19.16 -37.04 -24.10
C LEU A 908 18.27 -36.14 -24.98
N GLY A 909 18.53 -36.10 -26.29
CA GLY A 909 17.85 -35.22 -27.25
C GLY A 909 16.36 -35.49 -27.41
N THR A 910 15.68 -34.58 -28.10
CA THR A 910 14.29 -34.76 -28.54
C THR A 910 14.26 -35.47 -29.90
N VAL A 911 13.17 -36.20 -30.19
CA VAL A 911 13.05 -36.94 -31.46
C VAL A 911 12.79 -36.03 -32.65
N ILE A 912 12.04 -34.93 -32.45
CA ILE A 912 11.63 -34.00 -33.50
C ILE A 912 12.13 -32.59 -33.14
N HIS A 913 11.30 -31.72 -32.57
CA HIS A 913 11.66 -30.33 -32.27
C HIS A 913 12.07 -30.14 -30.81
N GLY A 914 12.91 -29.13 -30.55
CA GLY A 914 13.21 -28.67 -29.20
C GLY A 914 12.01 -27.92 -28.62
N VAL A 915 11.75 -26.73 -29.16
CA VAL A 915 10.58 -25.91 -28.84
C VAL A 915 9.69 -25.76 -30.08
N ALA A 916 8.37 -25.85 -29.92
CA ALA A 916 7.41 -25.63 -30.98
C ALA A 916 6.29 -24.69 -30.54
N VAL A 917 5.98 -23.70 -31.37
CA VAL A 917 4.81 -22.83 -31.24
C VAL A 917 3.93 -23.06 -32.47
N GLU A 918 2.72 -23.56 -32.27
CA GLU A 918 1.93 -24.06 -33.40
C GLU A 918 0.41 -24.02 -33.23
N ALA A 919 -0.31 -24.44 -34.27
CA ALA A 919 -1.75 -24.65 -34.25
C ALA A 919 -2.57 -23.43 -33.79
N GLY A 920 -2.07 -22.23 -34.09
CA GLY A 920 -2.72 -20.96 -33.79
C GLY A 920 -2.35 -20.31 -32.47
N ALA A 921 -1.33 -20.82 -31.78
CA ALA A 921 -0.77 -20.15 -30.60
C ALA A 921 -0.13 -18.80 -31.02
N ALA A 922 -0.37 -17.73 -30.26
CA ALA A 922 0.07 -16.39 -30.65
C ALA A 922 0.74 -15.63 -29.49
N ARG A 923 1.49 -14.58 -29.79
CA ARG A 923 2.17 -13.73 -28.79
C ARG A 923 3.00 -14.52 -27.78
N THR A 924 3.58 -15.64 -28.23
CA THR A 924 4.47 -16.46 -27.39
C THR A 924 5.89 -15.91 -27.46
N VAL A 925 6.51 -15.71 -26.31
CA VAL A 925 7.92 -15.32 -26.20
C VAL A 925 8.76 -16.54 -25.84
N VAL A 926 9.73 -16.86 -26.69
CA VAL A 926 10.75 -17.88 -26.44
C VAL A 926 12.06 -17.15 -26.18
N GLY A 927 12.46 -17.07 -24.92
CA GLY A 927 13.67 -16.38 -24.46
C GLY A 927 13.39 -14.97 -23.97
N GLY A 928 14.28 -14.03 -24.24
CA GLY A 928 14.13 -12.63 -23.84
C GLY A 928 15.43 -11.83 -23.93
N PRO A 929 15.40 -10.53 -23.63
CA PRO A 929 16.47 -9.58 -23.94
C PRO A 929 17.72 -9.72 -23.05
N SER A 930 17.66 -10.55 -22.00
CA SER A 930 18.74 -10.70 -21.02
C SER A 930 19.28 -12.14 -21.00
N ALA A 931 20.52 -12.30 -20.55
CA ALA A 931 21.10 -13.63 -20.41
C ALA A 931 20.36 -14.54 -19.41
N ALA A 932 19.55 -13.96 -18.52
CA ALA A 932 18.75 -14.71 -17.55
C ALA A 932 17.52 -15.39 -18.17
N HIS A 933 16.95 -14.82 -19.25
CA HIS A 933 15.79 -15.39 -19.97
C HIS A 933 16.18 -16.46 -20.99
N ARG A 934 17.46 -16.59 -21.32
CA ARG A 934 17.99 -17.41 -22.41
C ARG A 934 17.61 -18.89 -22.27
N ASN A 935 16.92 -19.44 -23.26
CA ASN A 935 16.83 -20.89 -23.39
C ASN A 935 18.09 -21.45 -24.09
N VAL A 936 18.46 -22.68 -23.73
CA VAL A 936 19.49 -23.50 -24.37
C VAL A 936 18.82 -24.69 -25.04
N ILE A 937 18.80 -24.73 -26.38
CA ILE A 937 18.03 -25.70 -27.16
C ILE A 937 18.97 -26.48 -28.07
N VAL A 938 19.21 -27.74 -27.75
CA VAL A 938 20.28 -28.55 -28.35
C VAL A 938 19.83 -29.97 -28.67
N SER A 939 20.52 -30.66 -29.56
CA SER A 939 20.33 -32.10 -29.84
C SER A 939 18.90 -32.50 -30.27
N SER A 940 18.17 -31.61 -30.93
CA SER A 940 16.86 -31.92 -31.51
C SER A 940 17.00 -32.74 -32.80
N GLY A 941 16.11 -33.73 -33.00
CA GLY A 941 16.10 -34.57 -34.19
C GLY A 941 15.61 -33.89 -35.48
N GLU A 942 15.05 -32.70 -35.37
CA GLU A 942 14.70 -31.78 -36.46
C GLU A 942 15.12 -30.35 -36.09
N ALA A 943 14.20 -29.38 -36.03
CA ALA A 943 14.52 -28.00 -35.73
C ALA A 943 14.75 -27.76 -34.23
N GLY A 944 15.61 -26.78 -33.89
CA GLY A 944 15.73 -26.30 -32.51
C GLY A 944 14.43 -25.66 -32.05
N VAL A 945 14.02 -24.58 -32.71
CA VAL A 945 12.73 -23.90 -32.53
C VAL A 945 11.94 -23.98 -33.84
N VAL A 946 10.63 -24.25 -33.76
CA VAL A 946 9.72 -24.17 -34.91
C VAL A 946 8.48 -23.32 -34.58
N ILE A 947 8.09 -22.47 -35.53
CA ILE A 947 6.86 -21.66 -35.52
C ILE A 947 6.04 -22.12 -36.73
N ASP A 948 4.86 -22.68 -36.48
CA ASP A 948 4.11 -23.43 -37.52
C ASP A 948 2.59 -23.14 -37.49
N GLY A 949 2.06 -22.58 -38.58
CA GLY A 949 0.62 -22.54 -38.88
C GLY A 949 0.03 -21.15 -39.11
N GLU A 950 -1.01 -21.08 -39.95
CA GLU A 950 -1.72 -19.90 -40.50
C GLU A 950 -2.22 -18.85 -39.50
N THR A 951 -2.30 -19.17 -38.21
CA THR A 951 -2.73 -18.21 -37.19
C THR A 951 -1.77 -18.19 -36.01
N THR A 952 -0.57 -18.73 -36.20
CA THR A 952 0.49 -18.80 -35.21
C THR A 952 1.34 -17.54 -35.36
N ASP A 953 0.86 -16.43 -34.80
CA ASP A 953 1.37 -15.09 -35.11
C ASP A 953 2.02 -14.39 -33.90
N ASP A 954 2.77 -13.33 -34.18
CA ASP A 954 3.39 -12.46 -33.16
C ASP A 954 4.34 -13.22 -32.20
N VAL A 955 4.97 -14.30 -32.69
CA VAL A 955 5.91 -15.09 -31.90
C VAL A 955 7.28 -14.41 -31.88
N VAL A 956 7.82 -14.23 -30.68
CA VAL A 956 9.15 -13.65 -30.46
C VAL A 956 10.12 -14.74 -30.04
N VAL A 957 11.22 -14.91 -30.76
CA VAL A 957 12.33 -15.78 -30.37
C VAL A 957 13.52 -14.88 -30.13
N GLU A 958 13.87 -14.65 -28.87
CA GLU A 958 14.86 -13.65 -28.49
C GLU A 958 15.96 -14.20 -27.59
N GLY A 959 17.22 -13.90 -27.91
CA GLY A 959 18.34 -14.10 -26.98
C GLY A 959 18.68 -15.56 -26.67
N ASN A 960 18.19 -16.55 -27.43
CA ASN A 960 18.39 -17.97 -27.16
C ASN A 960 19.75 -18.51 -27.64
N TRP A 961 20.20 -19.62 -27.06
CA TRP A 961 21.29 -20.44 -27.60
C TRP A 961 20.73 -21.71 -28.22
N ILE A 962 20.87 -21.85 -29.52
CA ILE A 962 20.29 -22.92 -30.32
C ILE A 962 21.43 -23.69 -30.98
N GLY A 963 21.59 -24.95 -30.58
CA GLY A 963 22.70 -25.82 -31.01
C GLY A 963 24.03 -25.58 -30.29
N LEU A 964 24.08 -24.64 -29.33
CA LEU A 964 25.24 -24.35 -28.48
C LEU A 964 24.94 -24.67 -27.02
N TRP A 965 25.84 -25.41 -26.36
CA TRP A 965 25.71 -25.71 -24.94
C TRP A 965 26.07 -24.51 -24.04
N LEU A 966 25.59 -24.53 -22.79
CA LEU A 966 25.77 -23.46 -21.79
C LEU A 966 27.24 -23.12 -21.47
N ASP A 967 28.20 -23.98 -21.81
CA ASP A 967 29.63 -23.66 -21.69
C ASP A 967 30.14 -22.66 -22.76
N GLY A 968 29.30 -22.33 -23.74
CA GLY A 968 29.62 -21.42 -24.84
C GLY A 968 30.65 -21.97 -25.83
N LEU A 969 30.97 -23.26 -25.76
CA LEU A 969 32.04 -23.90 -26.53
C LEU A 969 31.61 -25.20 -27.21
N THR A 970 30.71 -25.95 -26.58
CA THR A 970 30.31 -27.28 -27.03
C THR A 970 29.13 -27.18 -27.99
N ALA A 971 29.37 -27.44 -29.27
CA ALA A 971 28.31 -27.53 -30.27
C ALA A 971 27.54 -28.85 -30.13
N MET A 972 26.24 -28.74 -29.86
CA MET A 972 25.27 -29.84 -29.72
C MET A 972 24.11 -29.58 -30.68
N GLY A 973 24.42 -29.69 -31.98
CA GLY A 973 23.56 -29.25 -33.07
C GLY A 973 22.20 -29.93 -33.17
N ASN A 974 21.30 -29.28 -33.91
CA ASN A 974 19.98 -29.78 -34.27
C ASN A 974 20.02 -30.36 -35.69
N ALA A 975 19.30 -31.44 -35.98
CA ALA A 975 19.50 -32.17 -37.23
C ALA A 975 18.87 -31.50 -38.47
N ALA A 976 17.94 -30.56 -38.29
CA ALA A 976 17.39 -29.71 -39.36
C ALA A 976 17.80 -28.24 -39.14
N SER A 977 16.84 -27.31 -39.16
CA SER A 977 17.13 -25.88 -39.01
C SER A 977 17.36 -25.49 -37.55
N GLY A 978 18.07 -24.39 -37.31
CA GLY A 978 18.15 -23.81 -35.97
C GLY A 978 16.78 -23.30 -35.54
N VAL A 979 16.24 -22.36 -36.33
CA VAL A 979 14.87 -21.85 -36.22
C VAL A 979 14.13 -22.06 -37.54
N GLY A 980 12.89 -22.55 -37.49
CA GLY A 980 11.99 -22.65 -38.64
C GLY A 980 10.72 -21.81 -38.44
N VAL A 981 10.30 -21.07 -39.45
CA VAL A 981 9.01 -20.36 -39.54
C VAL A 981 8.31 -20.90 -40.79
N ASP A 982 7.16 -21.57 -40.65
CA ASP A 982 6.52 -22.29 -41.74
C ASP A 982 4.99 -22.23 -41.68
N ASN A 983 4.36 -22.70 -42.77
CA ASN A 983 2.91 -22.86 -42.97
C ASN A 983 2.09 -21.62 -42.58
N ASP A 984 2.49 -20.45 -43.07
CA ASP A 984 1.76 -19.18 -42.94
C ASP A 984 1.74 -18.61 -41.51
N ALA A 985 2.77 -18.91 -40.72
CA ALA A 985 3.03 -18.21 -39.46
C ALA A 985 3.57 -16.80 -39.75
N ASP A 986 2.88 -15.76 -39.26
CA ASP A 986 3.16 -14.37 -39.63
C ASP A 986 3.71 -13.54 -38.46
N SER A 987 4.26 -12.36 -38.79
CA SER A 987 4.68 -11.33 -37.82
C SER A 987 5.68 -11.81 -36.76
N SER A 988 6.41 -12.88 -37.04
CA SER A 988 7.40 -13.46 -36.12
C SER A 988 8.68 -12.63 -36.06
N SER A 989 9.25 -12.49 -34.86
CA SER A 989 10.48 -11.72 -34.62
C SER A 989 11.58 -12.60 -34.04
N LEU A 990 12.69 -12.75 -34.77
CA LEU A 990 13.87 -13.50 -34.36
C LEU A 990 15.00 -12.52 -34.03
N ILE A 991 15.34 -12.37 -32.75
CA ILE A 991 16.20 -11.29 -32.24
C ILE A 991 17.37 -11.85 -31.42
N ASP A 992 18.60 -11.41 -31.68
CA ASP A 992 19.79 -11.65 -30.82
C ASP A 992 20.05 -13.12 -30.42
N ASN A 993 19.60 -14.09 -31.23
CA ASN A 993 19.83 -15.51 -30.97
C ASN A 993 21.23 -15.94 -31.44
N VAL A 994 21.83 -16.89 -30.73
CA VAL A 994 23.03 -17.62 -31.18
C VAL A 994 22.59 -18.96 -31.73
N ILE A 995 22.79 -19.19 -33.02
CA ILE A 995 22.31 -20.37 -33.75
C ILE A 995 23.50 -21.05 -34.40
N VAL A 996 23.86 -22.25 -33.96
CA VAL A 996 25.04 -22.98 -34.48
C VAL A 996 24.72 -24.45 -34.71
N ALA A 997 25.55 -25.11 -35.51
CA ALA A 997 25.52 -26.55 -35.77
C ALA A 997 24.15 -27.08 -36.27
N SER A 998 23.42 -26.27 -37.05
CA SER A 998 22.20 -26.71 -37.72
C SER A 998 22.52 -27.70 -38.84
N GLY A 999 21.82 -28.83 -38.93
CA GLY A 999 22.00 -29.82 -39.98
C GLY A 999 21.50 -29.37 -41.36
N GLN A 1000 20.58 -28.41 -41.40
CA GLN A 1000 20.09 -27.72 -42.61
C GLN A 1000 20.40 -26.23 -42.49
N ASP A 1001 19.39 -25.35 -42.57
CA ASP A 1001 19.58 -23.90 -42.53
C ASP A 1001 19.79 -23.39 -41.10
N GLY A 1002 20.47 -22.26 -40.92
CA GLY A 1002 20.48 -21.57 -39.63
C GLY A 1002 19.06 -21.16 -39.25
N ILE A 1003 18.42 -20.38 -40.12
CA ILE A 1003 17.02 -19.98 -40.06
C ILE A 1003 16.34 -20.33 -41.38
N SER A 1004 15.16 -20.94 -41.34
CA SER A 1004 14.33 -21.23 -42.52
C SER A 1004 12.97 -20.56 -42.38
N ILE A 1005 12.56 -19.76 -43.37
CA ILE A 1005 11.27 -19.07 -43.43
C ILE A 1005 10.55 -19.52 -44.70
N THR A 1006 9.50 -20.32 -44.58
CA THR A 1006 8.83 -21.00 -45.70
C THR A 1006 7.30 -20.93 -45.58
N GLY A 1007 6.58 -21.69 -46.42
CA GLY A 1007 5.16 -21.94 -46.16
C GLY A 1007 4.18 -20.78 -46.31
N ALA A 1008 4.58 -19.70 -46.98
CA ALA A 1008 3.79 -18.47 -47.19
C ALA A 1008 3.80 -17.44 -46.04
N SER A 1009 4.61 -17.68 -44.99
CA SER A 1009 4.86 -16.72 -43.92
C SER A 1009 5.17 -15.29 -44.41
N ASP A 1010 4.56 -14.32 -43.74
CA ASP A 1010 4.66 -12.89 -43.99
C ASP A 1010 5.23 -12.13 -42.79
N SER A 1011 5.81 -10.96 -43.06
CA SER A 1011 6.18 -9.97 -42.04
C SER A 1011 7.15 -10.50 -40.95
N THR A 1012 7.96 -11.51 -41.28
CA THR A 1012 8.97 -12.06 -40.37
C THR A 1012 10.22 -11.17 -40.32
N SER A 1013 10.69 -10.85 -39.11
CA SER A 1013 11.90 -10.06 -38.87
C SER A 1013 13.01 -10.93 -38.27
N VAL A 1014 14.23 -10.81 -38.79
CA VAL A 1014 15.42 -11.52 -38.33
C VAL A 1014 16.51 -10.49 -38.08
N GLN A 1015 16.79 -10.14 -36.83
CA GLN A 1015 17.71 -9.03 -36.49
C GLN A 1015 18.70 -9.39 -35.37
N GLY A 1016 19.93 -8.91 -35.48
CA GLY A 1016 20.96 -9.06 -34.43
C GLY A 1016 21.44 -10.49 -34.13
N ASN A 1017 20.96 -11.49 -34.87
CA ASN A 1017 21.29 -12.89 -34.62
C ASN A 1017 22.73 -13.22 -35.02
N PHE A 1018 23.35 -14.13 -34.28
CA PHE A 1018 24.64 -14.76 -34.58
C PHE A 1018 24.39 -16.18 -35.12
N ILE A 1019 24.57 -16.37 -36.43
CA ILE A 1019 24.27 -17.62 -37.13
C ILE A 1019 25.59 -18.24 -37.60
N GLY A 1020 25.90 -19.45 -37.12
CA GLY A 1020 27.14 -20.17 -37.37
C GLY A 1020 28.37 -19.58 -36.67
N THR A 1021 28.17 -18.65 -35.75
CA THR A 1021 29.21 -18.03 -34.92
C THR A 1021 28.63 -17.66 -33.55
N ASP A 1022 29.50 -17.35 -32.58
CA ASP A 1022 29.13 -16.69 -31.32
C ASP A 1022 29.53 -15.19 -31.32
N SER A 1023 29.20 -14.47 -30.24
CA SER A 1023 29.52 -13.05 -30.04
C SER A 1023 31.03 -12.77 -29.86
N GLY A 1024 31.86 -13.81 -29.76
CA GLY A 1024 33.32 -13.74 -29.69
C GLY A 1024 34.02 -14.00 -31.03
N LEU A 1025 33.26 -14.22 -32.11
CA LEU A 1025 33.76 -14.58 -33.45
C LEU A 1025 34.57 -15.89 -33.45
N ILE A 1026 34.28 -16.81 -32.51
CA ILE A 1026 34.82 -18.17 -32.56
C ILE A 1026 33.94 -18.96 -33.52
N VAL A 1027 34.51 -19.37 -34.66
CA VAL A 1027 33.82 -20.22 -35.64
C VAL A 1027 33.46 -21.55 -34.97
N SER A 1028 32.20 -21.65 -34.55
CA SER A 1028 31.52 -22.90 -34.23
C SER A 1028 31.05 -23.54 -35.55
N PRO A 1029 30.73 -24.85 -35.59
CA PRO A 1029 30.17 -25.44 -36.80
C PRO A 1029 28.98 -24.61 -37.29
N GLY A 1030 29.05 -24.11 -38.53
CA GLY A 1030 27.97 -23.34 -39.15
C GLY A 1030 26.78 -24.21 -39.56
N SER A 1031 25.89 -23.67 -40.39
CA SER A 1031 24.74 -24.41 -40.91
C SER A 1031 25.15 -25.41 -42.01
N GLY A 1032 24.47 -26.54 -42.06
CA GLY A 1032 24.66 -27.57 -43.08
C GLY A 1032 24.30 -27.09 -44.49
N ALA A 1033 23.27 -26.24 -44.59
CA ALA A 1033 22.80 -25.56 -45.79
C ALA A 1033 22.97 -24.03 -45.60
N ASN A 1034 21.94 -23.22 -45.84
CA ASN A 1034 22.08 -21.76 -45.88
C ASN A 1034 22.18 -21.16 -44.47
N GLY A 1035 22.67 -19.94 -44.34
CA GLY A 1035 22.60 -19.22 -43.05
C GLY A 1035 21.15 -18.85 -42.74
N VAL A 1036 20.51 -18.15 -43.68
CA VAL A 1036 19.07 -17.83 -43.68
C VAL A 1036 18.48 -18.22 -45.03
N LEU A 1037 17.39 -18.99 -45.02
CA LEU A 1037 16.58 -19.33 -46.20
C LEU A 1037 15.24 -18.59 -46.14
N VAL A 1038 14.93 -17.81 -47.18
CA VAL A 1038 13.60 -17.24 -47.44
C VAL A 1038 12.98 -17.99 -48.61
N GLY A 1039 11.96 -18.79 -48.33
CA GLY A 1039 11.31 -19.72 -49.24
C GLY A 1039 10.49 -19.04 -50.34
N ALA A 1040 10.11 -19.82 -51.36
CA ALA A 1040 9.49 -19.29 -52.58
C ALA A 1040 8.15 -18.58 -52.40
N THR A 1041 7.45 -18.83 -51.29
CA THR A 1041 6.15 -18.23 -50.99
C THR A 1041 6.20 -17.21 -49.87
N ALA A 1042 7.33 -17.06 -49.17
CA ALA A 1042 7.47 -16.12 -48.05
C ALA A 1042 7.53 -14.66 -48.54
N THR A 1043 6.83 -13.76 -47.84
CA THR A 1043 6.74 -12.34 -48.18
C THR A 1043 7.10 -11.44 -47.00
N ASN A 1044 7.33 -10.15 -47.28
CA ASN A 1044 7.66 -9.10 -46.30
C ASN A 1044 8.72 -9.48 -45.24
N THR A 1045 9.65 -10.36 -45.58
CA THR A 1045 10.68 -10.83 -44.66
C THR A 1045 11.83 -9.84 -44.59
N GLN A 1046 12.20 -9.42 -43.39
CA GLN A 1046 13.35 -8.55 -43.15
C GLN A 1046 14.49 -9.33 -42.51
N VAL A 1047 15.62 -9.44 -43.20
CA VAL A 1047 16.86 -10.00 -42.67
C VAL A 1047 17.83 -8.86 -42.38
N GLY A 1048 17.92 -8.48 -41.12
CA GLY A 1048 18.76 -7.42 -40.55
C GLY A 1048 18.08 -6.04 -40.56
N GLY A 1049 18.74 -5.01 -40.03
CA GLY A 1049 18.15 -3.67 -39.88
C GLY A 1049 19.15 -2.51 -39.96
N LEU A 1050 18.64 -1.27 -39.92
CA LEU A 1050 19.46 -0.05 -40.05
C LEU A 1050 19.91 0.54 -38.71
N GLY A 1051 19.27 0.14 -37.60
CA GLY A 1051 19.68 0.50 -36.25
C GLY A 1051 20.98 -0.19 -35.85
N ALA A 1052 21.70 0.40 -34.91
CA ALA A 1052 22.89 -0.23 -34.33
C ALA A 1052 22.49 -1.58 -33.69
N GLY A 1053 23.23 -2.65 -34.00
CA GLY A 1053 22.96 -4.00 -33.48
C GLY A 1053 21.89 -4.80 -34.24
N GLN A 1054 21.14 -4.20 -35.18
CA GLN A 1054 20.07 -4.92 -35.90
C GLN A 1054 20.57 -5.82 -37.05
N GLY A 1055 21.81 -5.65 -37.51
CA GLY A 1055 22.41 -6.51 -38.54
C GLY A 1055 22.78 -7.88 -37.97
N ASN A 1056 22.43 -8.96 -38.68
CA ASN A 1056 22.83 -10.31 -38.27
C ASN A 1056 24.29 -10.57 -38.62
N THR A 1057 24.96 -11.41 -37.83
CA THR A 1057 26.29 -11.97 -38.15
C THR A 1057 26.11 -13.41 -38.60
N ILE A 1058 26.41 -13.71 -39.87
CA ILE A 1058 26.19 -15.02 -40.50
C ILE A 1058 27.54 -15.57 -40.98
N ALA A 1059 27.90 -16.74 -40.50
CA ALA A 1059 29.19 -17.36 -40.76
C ALA A 1059 29.07 -18.86 -41.07
N GLY A 1060 29.96 -19.36 -41.92
CA GLY A 1060 30.17 -20.81 -42.05
C GLY A 1060 29.01 -21.60 -42.66
N SER A 1061 28.16 -20.98 -43.47
CA SER A 1061 27.06 -21.66 -44.18
C SER A 1061 27.57 -22.70 -45.17
N GLY A 1062 26.83 -23.78 -45.36
CA GLY A 1062 27.10 -24.81 -46.37
C GLY A 1062 28.10 -25.87 -45.94
N GLN A 1063 28.12 -26.23 -44.64
CA GLN A 1063 29.00 -27.30 -44.13
C GLN A 1063 28.74 -28.67 -44.77
N SER A 1064 27.53 -28.89 -45.31
CA SER A 1064 27.13 -30.12 -45.98
C SER A 1064 26.62 -29.92 -47.42
N ASP A 1065 26.31 -28.69 -47.82
CA ASP A 1065 25.96 -28.30 -49.19
C ASP A 1065 26.93 -27.25 -49.74
N PRO A 1066 27.74 -27.56 -50.78
CA PRO A 1066 28.70 -26.62 -51.34
C PRO A 1066 28.06 -25.45 -52.11
N ASN A 1067 26.73 -25.46 -52.34
CA ASN A 1067 26.02 -24.37 -53.01
C ASN A 1067 25.13 -23.58 -52.04
N ALA A 1068 25.32 -23.74 -50.73
CA ALA A 1068 24.54 -23.02 -49.75
C ALA A 1068 25.11 -21.62 -49.49
N ASP A 1069 24.20 -20.66 -49.37
CA ASP A 1069 24.52 -19.25 -49.31
C ASP A 1069 24.44 -18.73 -47.86
N GLY A 1070 24.98 -17.53 -47.62
CA GLY A 1070 24.75 -16.81 -46.36
C GLY A 1070 23.27 -16.51 -46.15
N VAL A 1071 22.67 -15.78 -47.09
CA VAL A 1071 21.22 -15.55 -47.17
C VAL A 1071 20.73 -15.95 -48.56
N ARG A 1072 19.76 -16.87 -48.63
CA ARG A 1072 19.16 -17.33 -49.87
C ARG A 1072 17.70 -16.93 -49.94
N VAL A 1073 17.29 -16.30 -51.04
CA VAL A 1073 15.90 -15.87 -51.28
C VAL A 1073 15.37 -16.57 -52.53
N LEU A 1074 14.39 -17.45 -52.34
CA LEU A 1074 13.68 -18.15 -53.41
C LEU A 1074 12.35 -17.45 -53.79
N ALA A 1075 11.93 -16.46 -53.00
CA ALA A 1075 10.68 -15.73 -53.20
C ALA A 1075 10.72 -14.83 -54.45
N PRO A 1076 9.57 -14.65 -55.15
CA PRO A 1076 9.51 -13.74 -56.29
C PRO A 1076 9.69 -12.28 -55.85
N LYS A 1077 10.21 -11.39 -56.70
CA LYS A 1077 10.40 -9.94 -56.41
C LYS A 1077 9.14 -9.18 -55.94
N ALA A 1078 7.95 -9.71 -56.21
CA ALA A 1078 6.70 -9.14 -55.68
C ALA A 1078 6.55 -9.34 -54.15
N ALA A 1079 7.24 -10.31 -53.58
CA ALA A 1079 7.46 -10.49 -52.16
C ALA A 1079 8.45 -9.41 -51.70
N ILE A 1080 8.03 -8.48 -50.84
CA ILE A 1080 8.85 -7.34 -50.41
C ILE A 1080 9.86 -7.81 -49.35
N ASN A 1081 10.82 -8.65 -49.73
CA ASN A 1081 11.85 -9.14 -48.82
C ASN A 1081 13.05 -8.19 -48.82
N VAL A 1082 13.58 -7.85 -47.64
CA VAL A 1082 14.61 -6.82 -47.46
C VAL A 1082 15.78 -7.37 -46.66
N ILE A 1083 17.00 -7.20 -47.17
CA ILE A 1083 18.25 -7.62 -46.52
C ILE A 1083 19.08 -6.39 -46.17
N LEU A 1084 19.33 -6.14 -44.88
CA LEU A 1084 19.94 -4.91 -44.37
C LEU A 1084 21.06 -5.19 -43.35
N SER A 1085 22.21 -4.55 -43.55
CA SER A 1085 23.34 -4.44 -42.63
C SER A 1085 23.90 -5.75 -42.06
N ASN A 1086 23.70 -6.89 -42.72
CA ASN A 1086 24.22 -8.18 -42.24
C ASN A 1086 25.72 -8.31 -42.52
N GLU A 1087 26.46 -8.83 -41.54
CA GLU A 1087 27.85 -9.27 -41.71
C GLU A 1087 27.84 -10.74 -42.11
N ILE A 1088 28.26 -11.06 -43.34
CA ILE A 1088 28.20 -12.41 -43.91
C ILE A 1088 29.58 -12.83 -44.39
N TYR A 1089 30.10 -13.97 -43.92
CA TYR A 1089 31.42 -14.47 -44.31
C TYR A 1089 31.53 -16.01 -44.23
N ASP A 1090 32.58 -16.56 -44.84
CA ASP A 1090 32.89 -18.00 -44.83
C ASP A 1090 31.75 -18.94 -45.28
N SER A 1091 30.84 -18.46 -46.13
CA SER A 1091 29.82 -19.28 -46.81
C SER A 1091 30.44 -20.14 -47.91
N ALA A 1092 29.91 -21.35 -48.13
CA ALA A 1092 30.35 -22.21 -49.23
C ALA A 1092 29.95 -21.66 -50.62
N GLY A 1093 28.75 -21.07 -50.72
CA GLY A 1093 28.20 -20.38 -51.89
C GLY A 1093 28.36 -18.86 -51.81
N LEU A 1094 27.34 -18.11 -52.23
CA LEU A 1094 27.33 -16.65 -52.21
C LEU A 1094 27.03 -16.12 -50.80
N ALA A 1095 27.40 -14.87 -50.53
CA ALA A 1095 26.96 -14.19 -49.31
C ALA A 1095 25.44 -13.95 -49.33
N ILE A 1096 24.91 -13.48 -50.46
CA ILE A 1096 23.49 -13.30 -50.71
C ILE A 1096 23.18 -13.86 -52.11
N ASP A 1097 22.24 -14.80 -52.19
CA ASP A 1097 21.64 -15.25 -53.45
C ASP A 1097 20.17 -14.83 -53.46
N ALA A 1098 19.84 -13.81 -54.27
CA ALA A 1098 18.52 -13.17 -54.27
C ALA A 1098 17.53 -13.79 -55.28
N ASP A 1099 17.94 -14.86 -55.98
CA ASP A 1099 17.12 -15.66 -56.89
C ASP A 1099 17.76 -17.05 -57.13
N VAL A 1100 17.51 -17.68 -58.29
CA VAL A 1100 18.13 -18.97 -58.68
C VAL A 1100 19.18 -18.82 -59.79
N ASP A 1101 19.42 -17.59 -60.25
CA ASP A 1101 20.25 -17.29 -61.43
C ASP A 1101 21.68 -16.88 -61.05
N GLY A 1102 21.97 -16.69 -59.76
CA GLY A 1102 23.28 -16.30 -59.22
C GLY A 1102 23.58 -14.81 -59.46
N PRO A 1103 24.84 -14.36 -59.37
CA PRO A 1103 25.15 -12.93 -59.52
C PRO A 1103 24.82 -12.44 -60.94
N THR A 1104 23.80 -11.59 -61.07
CA THR A 1104 23.41 -11.02 -62.37
C THR A 1104 24.37 -9.89 -62.76
N VAL A 1105 24.78 -9.86 -64.03
CA VAL A 1105 25.81 -8.94 -64.53
C VAL A 1105 25.27 -7.52 -64.66
N ASN A 1106 26.07 -6.53 -64.28
CA ASN A 1106 25.74 -5.12 -64.39
C ASN A 1106 25.68 -4.65 -65.87
N ASP A 1107 24.57 -4.89 -66.58
CA ASP A 1107 24.42 -4.62 -68.02
C ASP A 1107 23.13 -3.91 -68.45
N ALA A 1108 23.21 -3.27 -69.63
CA ALA A 1108 22.14 -2.48 -70.23
C ALA A 1108 21.61 -3.15 -71.53
N PRO A 1109 20.29 -3.32 -71.72
CA PRO A 1109 19.23 -3.08 -70.75
C PRO A 1109 19.15 -4.20 -69.71
N ASP A 1110 18.87 -3.84 -68.46
CA ASP A 1110 18.47 -4.75 -67.37
C ASP A 1110 17.21 -5.53 -67.82
N ILE A 1111 17.43 -6.78 -68.22
CA ILE A 1111 16.39 -7.71 -68.72
C ILE A 1111 16.10 -8.83 -67.72
N ASP A 1112 16.92 -8.94 -66.69
CA ASP A 1112 16.79 -9.83 -65.56
C ASP A 1112 15.73 -9.31 -64.57
N GLU A 1113 15.17 -10.22 -63.78
CA GLU A 1113 14.09 -9.86 -62.85
C GLU A 1113 14.62 -9.30 -61.51
N ALA A 1114 15.93 -9.41 -61.21
CA ALA A 1114 16.58 -8.94 -59.97
C ALA A 1114 17.10 -7.48 -60.05
N VAL A 1115 17.95 -7.04 -59.11
CA VAL A 1115 18.73 -5.79 -59.21
C VAL A 1115 20.18 -6.18 -59.49
N ASN A 1116 20.77 -5.67 -60.57
CA ASN A 1116 22.15 -5.93 -60.95
C ASN A 1116 23.15 -5.72 -59.80
N HIS A 1117 24.18 -6.56 -59.72
CA HIS A 1117 25.24 -6.33 -58.73
C HIS A 1117 26.00 -5.02 -59.04
N PRO A 1118 26.24 -4.15 -58.06
CA PRO A 1118 27.03 -2.94 -58.27
C PRO A 1118 28.49 -3.31 -58.55
N THR A 1119 29.13 -2.63 -59.49
CA THR A 1119 30.57 -2.77 -59.76
C THR A 1119 31.34 -1.64 -59.11
N ILE A 1120 32.33 -1.93 -58.27
CA ILE A 1120 33.24 -0.93 -57.73
C ILE A 1120 34.29 -0.57 -58.79
N ASP A 1121 34.26 0.66 -59.29
CA ASP A 1121 35.15 1.15 -60.35
C ASP A 1121 36.47 1.70 -59.79
N ALA A 1122 36.43 2.36 -58.64
CA ALA A 1122 37.60 2.89 -57.96
C ALA A 1122 37.38 3.05 -56.45
N VAL A 1123 38.45 2.83 -55.67
CA VAL A 1123 38.48 3.11 -54.23
C VAL A 1123 39.69 3.98 -53.92
N VAL A 1124 39.47 5.14 -53.31
CA VAL A 1124 40.53 6.10 -52.94
C VAL A 1124 40.43 6.45 -51.46
N ALA A 1125 41.48 6.12 -50.70
CA ALA A 1125 41.60 6.52 -49.30
C ALA A 1125 42.35 7.86 -49.18
N SER A 1126 41.75 8.85 -48.53
CA SER A 1126 42.36 10.17 -48.29
C SER A 1126 41.86 10.77 -46.98
N GLY A 1127 42.80 11.16 -46.10
CA GLY A 1127 42.48 11.96 -44.91
C GLY A 1127 41.55 11.30 -43.89
N GLY A 1128 41.55 9.96 -43.78
CA GLY A 1128 40.64 9.21 -42.89
C GLY A 1128 39.26 8.91 -43.50
N SER A 1129 39.02 9.29 -44.76
CA SER A 1129 37.81 8.94 -45.52
C SER A 1129 38.17 8.00 -46.67
N VAL A 1130 37.24 7.10 -47.00
CA VAL A 1130 37.27 6.30 -48.23
C VAL A 1130 36.24 6.87 -49.20
N THR A 1131 36.64 7.14 -50.44
CA THR A 1131 35.73 7.47 -51.54
C THR A 1131 35.62 6.25 -52.44
N ILE A 1132 34.40 5.82 -52.72
CA ILE A 1132 34.09 4.66 -53.56
C ILE A 1132 33.31 5.19 -54.76
N ASP A 1133 33.88 5.01 -55.94
CA ASP A 1133 33.17 5.18 -57.21
C ASP A 1133 32.65 3.80 -57.62
N PHE A 1134 31.34 3.71 -57.87
CA PHE A 1134 30.70 2.47 -58.32
C PHE A 1134 29.69 2.76 -59.42
N THR A 1135 29.40 1.74 -60.22
CA THR A 1135 28.38 1.74 -61.26
C THR A 1135 27.32 0.69 -60.94
N VAL A 1136 26.06 1.04 -61.17
CA VAL A 1136 24.92 0.12 -61.11
C VAL A 1136 23.94 0.52 -62.20
N ASP A 1137 23.54 -0.43 -63.03
CA ASP A 1137 22.44 -0.30 -63.98
C ASP A 1137 21.19 -0.84 -63.32
N ALA A 1138 20.24 0.05 -63.06
CA ALA A 1138 19.00 -0.27 -62.38
C ALA A 1138 17.88 0.64 -62.90
N ALA A 1139 16.64 0.18 -62.75
CA ALA A 1139 15.45 0.96 -63.08
C ALA A 1139 15.42 2.33 -62.36
N ALA A 1140 14.64 3.28 -62.86
CA ALA A 1140 14.50 4.58 -62.20
C ALA A 1140 13.76 4.41 -60.85
N GLY A 1141 14.44 4.72 -59.75
CA GLY A 1141 13.90 4.58 -58.40
C GLY A 1141 14.83 5.15 -57.33
N ALA A 1142 14.39 5.09 -56.08
CA ALA A 1142 15.24 5.37 -54.92
C ALA A 1142 15.86 4.05 -54.44
N TYR A 1143 17.17 4.04 -54.24
CA TYR A 1143 17.93 2.87 -53.82
C TYR A 1143 18.71 3.15 -52.55
N HIS A 1144 18.85 2.13 -51.71
CA HIS A 1144 19.71 2.16 -50.54
C HIS A 1144 21.03 1.45 -50.88
N VAL A 1145 22.16 2.09 -50.59
CA VAL A 1145 23.50 1.54 -50.89
C VAL A 1145 24.20 1.23 -49.59
N GLN A 1146 24.64 -0.03 -49.45
CA GLN A 1146 25.30 -0.55 -48.27
C GLN A 1146 26.76 -0.86 -48.61
N ILE A 1147 27.69 -0.44 -47.75
CA ILE A 1147 29.12 -0.55 -48.00
C ILE A 1147 29.73 -1.41 -46.90
N PHE A 1148 30.29 -2.56 -47.28
CA PHE A 1148 30.92 -3.51 -46.38
C PHE A 1148 32.43 -3.50 -46.59
N GLY A 1149 33.19 -3.63 -45.50
CA GLY A 1149 34.65 -3.77 -45.55
C GLY A 1149 35.06 -5.15 -45.10
N THR A 1150 35.87 -5.85 -45.89
CA THR A 1150 36.40 -7.18 -45.55
C THR A 1150 37.93 -7.13 -45.37
N PRO A 1151 38.52 -7.99 -44.51
CA PRO A 1151 39.97 -8.08 -44.36
C PRO A 1151 40.70 -8.60 -45.61
N ALA A 1152 40.01 -9.39 -46.44
CA ALA A 1152 40.50 -9.96 -47.69
C ALA A 1152 39.35 -10.09 -48.71
N ALA A 1153 39.69 -10.08 -50.01
CA ALA A 1153 38.72 -10.33 -51.08
C ALA A 1153 38.35 -11.82 -51.14
N ASP A 1154 37.08 -12.11 -51.41
CA ASP A 1154 36.60 -13.48 -51.59
C ASP A 1154 37.06 -14.03 -52.96
N PRO A 1155 37.38 -15.34 -53.07
CA PRO A 1155 37.74 -15.93 -54.36
C PRO A 1155 36.63 -15.93 -55.41
N THR A 1156 35.37 -15.79 -55.00
CA THR A 1156 34.19 -15.80 -55.87
C THR A 1156 33.88 -14.45 -56.51
N GLY A 1157 34.48 -13.36 -56.00
CA GLY A 1157 34.27 -12.00 -56.47
C GLY A 1157 34.02 -11.05 -55.32
#